data_AF-A0A960G8G2-F1
#
_entry.id   AF-A0A960G8G2-F1
#
_cell.length_a   1.000
_cell.length_b   1.000
_cell.length_c   1.000
_cell.angle_alpha   90.00
_cell.angle_beta   90.00
_cell.angle_gamma   90.00
#
_symmetry.space_group_name_H-M   'P 1'
#
loop_
_entity.id
_entity.type
_entity.pdbx_description
1 polymer ?
#
loop_
_entity_poly.entity_id
_entity_poly.type
_entity_poly.pdbx_seq_one_letter_code
_entity_poly.pdbx_strand_id
1 'polypeptide(L)'
;NLDFVEGIFGNGGDPYLPEHDASLAPETWTGHTGAIILAPHLTKVTKKSLGLPHVSEATERQKRDGMCWEHEDECYNGGQAFKACARDARGVIVTVIADNYFGYCKKEIKTQISYSANLFGNAEEEHAGGALVFPSYNLGQEYTVSPRSEEAYHLYDVLGRDPDRFHLQPEGHAIDGEQPHIVLVPMEAHFSLRTGLVTWTNPNGSEASIPLRADKHYLTPDGYQVRMLQQPADRTQWSLRGTVPMATSCHKPATVSGGGKSEISKAITDAFIFGNAYSPDYDADMDAVAAILDRDFCDRFADRALCTDQRGLLATDRSIGSVIKLLTPGAEFTPAYNEWLESIPQHIRELVYVVKRFYRPEWGADWRSHFTVGIINGRRGINLRLDGDKIMVNMLRVGFDADGSWRLFGLRHDFNPAVKVQTEDDITASTVISGHMLGLDPFRSYKLVENCEELLFQRPDDAIHRGYDKQAELDIAGPDTFLSNFAPLTHADAVAMRDDAVAFSQFTEPMRTLISDFADSDPDASPTFFVSSANPRLVDGTPSKNPRYLQKRPDRTNAEATAVADLASHLVRKLPSHQPLPLPVDIVAAGRRNNPPDGPVPPLCSYNPLHYMELPELFAEFISSMTGKSPSTTGAGSEGAMTKGPFNAMPAVLDLNAAFLSFALTGYDGWVSCAGYVGPHVRVDHDISMLVPEVFSRMTPAERTAANLVAEGALERIEDFEFEGRTVLASRLGYRMTQAFARKYFGRIFLHPHAVFTEGMLRPELQDEAIFAESVDVIVTTHQRVAKSYFDDGTIELAVPPLRALLEIMAHGRSAEGWTLETPEFRALFTREAVIGADWYAARLDAKQHAAATRADAGLKGLQKFISTPGNEEPSERLDVPKRIEAAQAEYNKFSSAEYRAGIVGTVGRQPL
;
A
#
# COMPACT_ATOMS: atom_id res chain seq x y z
N ASN A 1 22.33 -5.47 18.35
CA ASN A 1 20.87 -5.76 18.45
C ASN A 1 20.12 -4.66 19.17
N LEU A 2 20.62 -4.13 20.29
CA LEU A 2 19.98 -3.00 20.98
C LEU A 2 19.93 -1.75 20.11
N ASP A 3 21.07 -1.30 19.59
CA ASP A 3 21.18 -0.23 18.58
C ASP A 3 20.15 -0.39 17.44
N PHE A 4 20.06 -1.60 16.87
CA PHE A 4 19.09 -1.92 15.83
C PHE A 4 17.62 -1.69 16.24
N VAL A 5 17.18 -2.13 17.43
CA VAL A 5 15.78 -1.93 17.86
C VAL A 5 15.53 -0.52 18.36
N GLU A 6 16.53 0.13 18.95
CA GLU A 6 16.46 1.53 19.39
C GLU A 6 16.27 2.47 18.19
N GLY A 7 16.97 2.25 17.09
CA GLY A 7 16.76 3.02 15.86
C GLY A 7 15.35 2.87 15.29
N ILE A 8 14.74 1.68 15.41
CA ILE A 8 13.40 1.42 14.86
C ILE A 8 12.29 1.98 15.77
N PHE A 9 12.39 1.79 17.09
CA PHE A 9 11.29 2.03 18.03
C PHE A 9 11.56 3.17 19.03
N GLY A 10 12.72 3.82 18.93
CA GLY A 10 13.16 4.87 19.85
C GLY A 10 13.76 4.36 21.15
N ASN A 11 14.35 5.28 21.92
CA ASN A 11 14.90 5.03 23.25
C ASN A 11 13.91 5.51 24.32
N GLY A 12 13.51 4.62 25.23
CA GLY A 12 12.56 4.92 26.31
C GLY A 12 13.16 5.64 27.53
N GLY A 13 14.50 5.84 27.57
CA GLY A 13 15.20 6.43 28.70
C GLY A 13 15.61 5.42 29.78
N ASP A 14 16.05 5.94 30.93
CA ASP A 14 16.45 5.12 32.08
C ASP A 14 15.21 4.55 32.81
N PRO A 15 14.97 3.23 32.81
CA PRO A 15 13.78 2.64 33.42
C PRO A 15 13.74 2.77 34.95
N TYR A 16 14.83 3.17 35.61
CA TYR A 16 14.85 3.40 37.05
C TYR A 16 14.32 4.77 37.46
N LEU A 17 14.12 5.69 36.50
CA LEU A 17 13.54 7.00 36.75
C LEU A 17 12.01 6.93 36.73
N PRO A 18 11.31 7.52 37.72
CA PRO A 18 9.85 7.58 37.73
C PRO A 18 9.22 8.21 36.47
N GLU A 19 9.94 9.10 35.79
CA GLU A 19 9.56 9.69 34.49
C GLU A 19 9.30 8.66 33.41
N HIS A 20 10.01 7.53 33.48
CA HIS A 20 9.98 6.46 32.50
C HIS A 20 9.24 5.21 33.01
N ASP A 21 8.68 5.26 34.23
CA ASP A 21 7.76 4.24 34.73
C ASP A 21 6.38 4.43 34.10
N ALA A 22 6.02 3.53 33.18
CA ALA A 22 4.76 3.57 32.46
C ALA A 22 3.52 3.57 33.38
N SER A 23 3.61 3.02 34.60
CA SER A 23 2.49 3.00 35.56
C SER A 23 2.18 4.39 36.14
N LEU A 24 3.12 5.33 36.05
CA LEU A 24 2.94 6.72 36.51
C LEU A 24 2.41 7.64 35.40
N ALA A 25 2.26 7.13 34.18
CA ALA A 25 1.60 7.80 33.05
C ALA A 25 0.55 6.86 32.39
N PRO A 26 -0.48 6.42 33.14
CA PRO A 26 -1.39 5.38 32.65
C PRO A 26 -2.19 5.80 31.41
N GLU A 27 -2.40 7.09 31.17
CA GLU A 27 -3.15 7.61 30.01
C GLU A 27 -2.51 7.27 28.65
N THR A 28 -1.20 7.02 28.59
CA THR A 28 -0.45 6.74 27.35
C THR A 28 0.05 5.29 27.25
N TRP A 29 -0.35 4.41 28.16
CA TRP A 29 0.10 3.01 28.18
C TRP A 29 -1.07 2.01 28.18
N THR A 30 -0.88 0.89 27.47
CA THR A 30 -1.88 -0.18 27.35
C THR A 30 -2.06 -0.99 28.63
N GLY A 31 -1.15 -0.87 29.61
CA GLY A 31 -1.10 -1.69 30.81
C GLY A 31 -0.41 -3.05 30.63
N HIS A 32 0.37 -3.21 29.55
CA HIS A 32 1.06 -4.46 29.22
C HIS A 32 2.57 -4.29 29.16
N THR A 33 3.31 -5.30 29.62
CA THR A 33 4.79 -5.28 29.68
C THR A 33 5.38 -6.45 28.91
N GLY A 34 6.44 -6.17 28.15
CA GLY A 34 7.17 -7.14 27.36
C GLY A 34 8.62 -7.30 27.81
N ALA A 35 9.19 -8.49 27.65
CA ALA A 35 10.61 -8.74 27.83
C ALA A 35 11.16 -9.62 26.69
N ILE A 36 12.33 -9.27 26.16
CA ILE A 36 13.04 -10.03 25.13
C ILE A 36 14.46 -10.30 25.61
N ILE A 37 14.87 -11.57 25.63
CA ILE A 37 16.18 -12.02 26.08
C ILE A 37 16.89 -12.72 24.92
N LEU A 38 18.04 -12.19 24.50
CA LEU A 38 18.87 -12.82 23.47
C LEU A 38 19.82 -13.83 24.11
N ALA A 39 19.71 -15.11 23.71
CA ALA A 39 20.46 -16.22 24.28
C ALA A 39 20.91 -17.22 23.20
N PRO A 40 21.72 -16.80 22.20
CA PRO A 40 22.11 -17.66 21.06
C PRO A 40 22.85 -18.94 21.46
N HIS A 41 23.46 -18.96 22.66
CA HIS A 41 24.14 -20.14 23.20
C HIS A 41 23.19 -21.31 23.50
N LEU A 42 21.88 -21.08 23.59
CA LEU A 42 20.88 -22.12 23.88
C LEU A 42 20.69 -23.14 22.74
N THR A 43 21.18 -22.87 21.54
CA THR A 43 21.21 -23.85 20.44
C THR A 43 22.05 -25.10 20.75
N LYS A 44 22.89 -25.06 21.80
CA LYS A 44 23.77 -26.15 22.19
C LYS A 44 23.21 -27.05 23.30
N VAL A 45 22.10 -26.67 23.94
CA VAL A 45 21.54 -27.47 25.05
C VAL A 45 20.87 -28.73 24.50
N THR A 46 20.98 -29.86 25.21
CA THR A 46 20.33 -31.11 24.79
C THR A 46 18.90 -31.16 25.29
N LYS A 47 18.01 -31.82 24.54
CA LYS A 47 16.62 -32.07 24.92
C LYS A 47 16.52 -32.75 26.28
N LYS A 48 17.39 -33.73 26.55
CA LYS A 48 17.47 -34.43 27.83
C LYS A 48 17.85 -33.48 28.98
N SER A 49 18.83 -32.59 28.79
CA SER A 49 19.26 -31.65 29.83
C SER A 49 18.17 -30.65 30.23
N LEU A 50 17.23 -30.36 29.31
CA LEU A 50 16.04 -29.55 29.55
C LEU A 50 14.88 -30.33 30.22
N GLY A 51 15.04 -31.65 30.42
CA GLY A 51 14.00 -32.49 31.02
C GLY A 51 12.89 -32.93 30.06
N LEU A 52 13.09 -32.89 28.74
CA LEU A 52 12.13 -33.46 27.80
C LEU A 52 12.06 -35.00 27.94
N PRO A 53 10.91 -35.63 27.63
CA PRO A 53 10.76 -37.08 27.77
C PRO A 53 11.52 -37.84 26.68
N HIS A 54 11.87 -39.09 26.97
CA HIS A 54 12.28 -40.03 25.94
C HIS A 54 11.08 -40.32 25.01
N VAL A 55 11.33 -40.62 23.73
CA VAL A 55 10.27 -40.84 22.72
C VAL A 55 9.24 -41.90 23.11
N SER A 56 9.62 -42.88 23.92
CA SER A 56 8.72 -43.92 24.46
C SER A 56 7.69 -43.40 25.48
N GLU A 57 7.96 -42.25 26.09
CA GLU A 57 7.10 -41.60 27.10
C GLU A 57 6.42 -40.33 26.56
N ALA A 58 6.77 -39.92 25.34
CA ALA A 58 6.26 -38.72 24.71
C ALA A 58 4.84 -38.90 24.17
N THR A 59 4.01 -37.88 24.32
CA THR A 59 2.71 -37.77 23.62
C THR A 59 2.91 -37.62 22.11
N GLU A 60 1.90 -37.93 21.32
CA GLU A 60 1.95 -37.73 19.85
C GLU A 60 2.22 -36.27 19.46
N ARG A 61 1.71 -35.33 20.26
CA ARG A 61 2.00 -33.90 20.09
C ARG A 61 3.48 -33.58 20.32
N GLN A 62 4.08 -34.12 21.38
CA GLN A 62 5.50 -33.93 21.66
C GLN A 62 6.38 -34.53 20.57
N LYS A 63 6.02 -35.72 20.06
CA LYS A 63 6.74 -36.36 18.94
C LYS A 63 6.68 -35.50 17.68
N ARG A 64 5.48 -35.03 17.31
CA ARG A 64 5.27 -34.15 16.15
C ARG A 64 6.10 -32.86 16.24
N ASP A 65 6.14 -32.25 17.41
CA ASP A 65 6.85 -30.97 17.63
C ASP A 65 8.36 -31.18 17.89
N GLY A 66 8.86 -32.42 17.90
CA GLY A 66 10.25 -32.74 18.24
C GLY A 66 10.62 -32.46 19.71
N MET A 67 9.62 -32.35 20.59
CA MET A 67 9.74 -32.12 22.05
C MET A 67 9.95 -33.43 22.82
N CYS A 68 10.76 -34.34 22.27
CA CYS A 68 11.22 -35.58 22.88
C CYS A 68 12.56 -35.99 22.26
N TRP A 69 13.28 -36.91 22.91
CA TRP A 69 14.57 -37.43 22.45
C TRP A 69 14.57 -38.95 22.37
N GLU A 70 15.35 -39.49 21.43
CA GLU A 70 15.71 -40.90 21.34
C GLU A 70 17.17 -41.10 21.78
N HIS A 71 18.06 -40.16 21.44
CA HIS A 71 19.45 -40.12 21.87
C HIS A 71 19.71 -38.93 22.81
N GLU A 72 20.56 -39.14 23.82
CA GLU A 72 20.77 -38.17 24.91
C GLU A 72 21.46 -36.87 24.47
N ASP A 73 22.21 -36.93 23.38
CA ASP A 73 22.99 -35.84 22.78
C ASP A 73 22.19 -34.98 21.80
N GLU A 74 20.92 -35.31 21.53
CA GLU A 74 20.07 -34.52 20.66
C GLU A 74 19.91 -33.08 21.18
N CYS A 75 20.39 -32.11 20.40
CA CYS A 75 20.19 -30.70 20.69
C CYS A 75 18.71 -30.32 20.62
N TYR A 76 18.29 -29.41 21.50
CA TYR A 76 16.97 -28.81 21.44
C TYR A 76 16.77 -28.13 20.07
N ASN A 77 15.59 -28.33 19.48
CA ASN A 77 15.27 -27.87 18.13
C ASN A 77 16.30 -28.29 17.05
N GLY A 78 16.99 -29.42 17.23
CA GLY A 78 18.02 -29.90 16.31
C GLY A 78 19.24 -28.97 16.21
N GLY A 79 19.48 -28.14 17.23
CA GLY A 79 20.54 -27.14 17.23
C GLY A 79 20.26 -25.92 16.36
N GLN A 80 19.04 -25.77 15.85
CA GLN A 80 18.61 -24.63 15.04
C GLN A 80 18.07 -23.49 15.91
N ALA A 81 18.09 -22.27 15.38
CA ALA A 81 17.50 -21.09 16.01
C ALA A 81 16.02 -21.31 16.38
N PHE A 82 15.62 -20.78 17.53
CA PHE A 82 14.23 -20.80 18.00
C PHE A 82 13.90 -19.57 18.85
N LYS A 83 12.62 -19.37 19.12
CA LYS A 83 12.14 -18.48 20.18
C LYS A 83 11.17 -19.23 21.09
N ALA A 84 11.25 -18.98 22.40
CA ALA A 84 10.36 -19.57 23.39
C ALA A 84 9.65 -18.45 24.16
N CYS A 85 8.33 -18.49 24.21
CA CYS A 85 7.49 -17.42 24.75
C CYS A 85 6.61 -17.90 25.91
N ALA A 86 6.54 -17.10 26.97
CA ALA A 86 5.61 -17.27 28.09
C ALA A 86 4.75 -16.01 28.25
N ARG A 87 3.43 -16.19 28.40
CA ARG A 87 2.42 -15.13 28.44
C ARG A 87 1.08 -15.69 28.92
N ASP A 88 0.22 -14.83 29.46
CA ASP A 88 -1.17 -15.14 29.79
C ASP A 88 -2.06 -13.87 29.84
N ALA A 89 -3.26 -13.94 30.42
CA ALA A 89 -4.20 -12.81 30.48
C ALA A 89 -3.78 -11.65 31.41
N ARG A 90 -2.69 -11.79 32.20
CA ARG A 90 -2.20 -10.73 33.11
C ARG A 90 -1.51 -9.57 32.39
N GLY A 91 -1.24 -9.68 31.09
CA GLY A 91 -0.64 -8.60 30.31
C GLY A 91 0.90 -8.58 30.31
N VAL A 92 1.56 -9.68 30.66
CA VAL A 92 3.02 -9.80 30.62
C VAL A 92 3.44 -10.88 29.65
N ILE A 93 4.34 -10.55 28.73
CA ILE A 93 4.91 -11.46 27.74
C ILE A 93 6.44 -11.47 27.84
N VAL A 94 7.04 -12.66 27.92
CA VAL A 94 8.49 -12.86 28.00
C VAL A 94 8.93 -13.82 26.91
N THR A 95 9.89 -13.41 26.10
CA THR A 95 10.43 -14.24 25.02
C THR A 95 11.94 -14.36 25.09
N VAL A 96 12.44 -15.59 24.97
CA VAL A 96 13.86 -15.90 24.79
C VAL A 96 14.11 -16.22 23.31
N ILE A 97 15.12 -15.60 22.70
CA ILE A 97 15.52 -15.82 21.30
C ILE A 97 16.90 -16.49 21.29
N ALA A 98 16.99 -17.69 20.73
CA ALA A 98 18.22 -18.47 20.61
C ALA A 98 18.95 -18.19 19.29
N ASP A 99 19.09 -16.92 18.93
CA ASP A 99 19.82 -16.41 17.76
C ASP A 99 20.11 -14.91 17.96
N ASN A 100 20.98 -14.32 17.14
CA ASN A 100 21.29 -12.89 17.18
C ASN A 100 21.04 -12.15 15.87
N TYR A 101 20.45 -12.77 14.85
CA TYR A 101 20.02 -12.08 13.66
C TYR A 101 18.93 -11.05 13.98
N PHE A 102 19.15 -9.83 13.52
CA PHE A 102 18.36 -8.64 13.84
C PHE A 102 16.87 -8.79 13.52
N GLY A 103 16.53 -9.54 12.46
CA GLY A 103 15.13 -9.77 12.08
C GLY A 103 14.29 -10.41 13.18
N TYR A 104 14.87 -11.28 14.02
CA TYR A 104 14.15 -11.87 15.15
C TYR A 104 13.80 -10.82 16.21
N CYS A 105 14.68 -9.85 16.47
CA CYS A 105 14.42 -8.78 17.42
C CYS A 105 13.25 -7.90 16.96
N LYS A 106 13.28 -7.45 15.69
CA LYS A 106 12.19 -6.66 15.09
C LYS A 106 10.85 -7.40 15.18
N LYS A 107 10.82 -8.66 14.75
CA LYS A 107 9.58 -9.45 14.68
C LYS A 107 9.09 -9.93 16.05
N GLU A 108 9.95 -9.96 17.07
CA GLU A 108 9.49 -10.22 18.42
C GLU A 108 8.81 -9.01 19.06
N ILE A 109 9.29 -7.79 18.79
CA ILE A 109 8.56 -6.56 19.16
C ILE A 109 7.19 -6.54 18.49
N LYS A 110 7.11 -6.88 17.19
CA LYS A 110 5.83 -7.10 16.48
C LYS A 110 4.91 -8.07 17.22
N THR A 111 5.45 -9.21 17.67
CA THR A 111 4.69 -10.24 18.39
C THR A 111 4.14 -9.71 19.73
N GLN A 112 4.92 -8.91 20.45
CA GLN A 112 4.50 -8.34 21.73
C GLN A 112 3.50 -7.18 21.56
N ILE A 113 3.61 -6.39 20.48
CA ILE A 113 2.57 -5.41 20.09
C ILE A 113 1.27 -6.13 19.77
N SER A 114 1.31 -7.23 19.00
CA SER A 114 0.13 -8.04 18.69
C SER A 114 -0.54 -8.61 19.94
N TYR A 115 0.25 -9.13 20.88
CA TYR A 115 -0.23 -9.59 22.18
C TYR A 115 -0.93 -8.46 22.95
N SER A 116 -0.31 -7.28 22.98
CA SER A 116 -0.87 -6.09 23.63
C SER A 116 -2.20 -5.67 22.99
N ALA A 117 -2.28 -5.61 21.66
CA ALA A 117 -3.49 -5.26 20.91
C ALA A 117 -4.65 -6.25 21.21
N ASN A 118 -4.37 -7.56 21.20
CA ASN A 118 -5.37 -8.58 21.52
C ASN A 118 -5.95 -8.44 22.93
N LEU A 119 -5.10 -8.18 23.93
CA LEU A 119 -5.55 -8.00 25.31
C LEU A 119 -6.18 -6.63 25.55
N PHE A 120 -5.76 -5.59 24.82
CA PHE A 120 -6.28 -4.24 24.98
C PHE A 120 -7.71 -4.13 24.41
N GLY A 121 -7.96 -4.73 23.25
CA GLY A 121 -9.20 -4.57 22.50
C GLY A 121 -9.37 -3.16 21.90
N ASN A 122 -10.21 -3.02 20.89
CA ASN A 122 -10.29 -1.83 20.02
C ASN A 122 -8.98 -1.49 19.29
N ALA A 123 -8.05 -2.43 19.21
CA ALA A 123 -6.79 -2.28 18.51
C ALA A 123 -6.45 -3.56 17.75
N GLU A 124 -5.78 -3.41 16.62
CA GLU A 124 -5.22 -4.51 15.84
C GLU A 124 -3.75 -4.21 15.61
N GLU A 125 -2.93 -5.26 15.59
CA GLU A 125 -1.58 -5.21 15.05
C GLU A 125 -1.61 -5.91 13.70
N GLU A 126 -1.05 -5.28 12.68
CA GLU A 126 -1.15 -5.79 11.32
C GLU A 126 0.20 -5.88 10.63
N HIS A 127 0.35 -6.91 9.80
CA HIS A 127 1.43 -7.02 8.83
C HIS A 127 0.94 -6.41 7.52
N ALA A 128 1.05 -5.08 7.43
CA ALA A 128 0.45 -4.29 6.37
C ALA A 128 1.36 -3.16 5.90
N GLY A 129 1.27 -2.83 4.61
CA GLY A 129 1.84 -1.63 4.02
C GLY A 129 0.74 -0.66 3.59
N GLY A 130 1.07 0.61 3.39
CA GLY A 130 0.05 1.62 3.11
C GLY A 130 0.60 2.97 2.71
N ALA A 131 -0.24 3.76 2.04
CA ALA A 131 0.08 5.13 1.67
C ALA A 131 -1.19 5.99 1.49
N LEU A 132 -1.06 7.28 1.80
CA LEU A 132 -1.93 8.32 1.25
C LEU A 132 -1.51 8.59 -0.19
N VAL A 133 -2.44 8.49 -1.13
CA VAL A 133 -2.17 8.57 -2.57
C VAL A 133 -2.91 9.76 -3.17
N PHE A 134 -2.14 10.73 -3.68
CA PHE A 134 -2.64 11.97 -4.28
C PHE A 134 -2.44 11.94 -5.80
N PRO A 135 -3.51 11.73 -6.59
CA PRO A 135 -3.43 11.75 -8.04
C PRO A 135 -2.72 12.99 -8.58
N SER A 136 -1.80 12.76 -9.52
CA SER A 136 -1.08 13.83 -10.19
C SER A 136 -1.25 13.77 -11.69
N TYR A 137 -1.01 14.91 -12.33
CA TYR A 137 -1.20 15.11 -13.75
C TYR A 137 -0.02 15.89 -14.34
N ASN A 138 0.41 15.50 -15.54
CA ASN A 138 1.27 16.34 -16.36
C ASN A 138 0.39 17.38 -17.04
N LEU A 139 0.56 18.65 -16.71
CA LEU A 139 -0.25 19.76 -17.17
C LEU A 139 0.30 20.39 -18.46
N GLY A 140 1.55 20.11 -18.83
CA GLY A 140 2.21 20.65 -20.03
C GLY A 140 2.90 21.98 -19.76
N GLN A 141 2.81 22.93 -20.69
CA GLN A 141 3.52 24.22 -20.60
C GLN A 141 2.67 25.35 -19.99
N GLU A 142 1.35 25.27 -20.14
CA GLU A 142 0.39 26.32 -19.77
C GLU A 142 -0.79 25.66 -19.03
N TYR A 143 -1.23 26.20 -17.90
CA TYR A 143 -2.35 25.65 -17.16
C TYR A 143 -3.07 26.70 -16.30
N THR A 144 -4.39 26.71 -16.33
CA THR A 144 -5.22 27.50 -15.40
C THR A 144 -5.92 26.54 -14.45
N VAL A 145 -5.81 26.80 -13.14
CA VAL A 145 -6.51 25.99 -12.13
C VAL A 145 -7.99 26.37 -12.09
N SER A 146 -8.87 25.51 -12.59
CA SER A 146 -10.32 25.74 -12.49
C SER A 146 -10.89 25.20 -11.17
N PRO A 147 -11.95 25.82 -10.61
CA PRO A 147 -12.67 25.28 -9.46
C PRO A 147 -13.15 23.85 -9.70
N ARG A 148 -12.88 22.95 -8.74
CA ARG A 148 -13.22 21.52 -8.84
C ARG A 148 -14.61 21.17 -8.31
N SER A 149 -15.24 22.10 -7.61
CA SER A 149 -16.57 21.99 -7.02
C SER A 149 -17.32 23.31 -7.18
N GLU A 150 -18.64 23.28 -7.06
CA GLU A 150 -19.47 24.49 -6.99
C GLU A 150 -19.23 25.28 -5.70
N GLU A 151 -18.64 24.65 -4.67
CA GLU A 151 -18.24 25.31 -3.45
C GLU A 151 -17.12 26.33 -3.71
N ALA A 152 -17.29 27.54 -3.17
CA ALA A 152 -16.32 28.61 -3.30
C ALA A 152 -15.14 28.44 -2.32
N TYR A 153 -13.94 28.66 -2.84
CA TYR A 153 -12.68 28.68 -2.09
C TYR A 153 -11.97 30.02 -2.37
N HIS A 154 -11.70 30.79 -1.31
CA HIS A 154 -11.02 32.08 -1.45
C HIS A 154 -9.74 32.11 -0.61
N LEU A 155 -8.72 32.80 -1.12
CA LEU A 155 -7.45 32.93 -0.42
C LEU A 155 -7.65 33.61 0.95
N TYR A 156 -8.49 34.66 1.03
CA TYR A 156 -8.76 35.36 2.29
C TYR A 156 -9.36 34.46 3.37
N ASP A 157 -10.13 33.44 3.02
CA ASP A 157 -10.66 32.47 3.99
C ASP A 157 -9.55 31.61 4.60
N VAL A 158 -8.53 31.27 3.80
CA VAL A 158 -7.34 30.55 4.27
C VAL A 158 -6.56 31.43 5.24
N LEU A 159 -6.30 32.69 4.87
CA LEU A 159 -5.59 33.65 5.71
C LEU A 159 -6.32 33.92 7.03
N GLY A 160 -7.66 33.97 6.99
CA GLY A 160 -8.48 34.16 8.18
C GLY A 160 -8.44 32.96 9.15
N ARG A 161 -8.22 31.74 8.64
CA ARG A 161 -8.08 30.53 9.48
C ARG A 161 -6.71 30.41 10.14
N ASP A 162 -5.64 30.85 9.47
CA ASP A 162 -4.26 30.73 9.93
C ASP A 162 -3.49 32.07 9.79
N PRO A 163 -3.89 33.12 10.53
CA PRO A 163 -3.40 34.50 10.31
C PRO A 163 -1.92 34.70 10.65
N ASP A 164 -1.36 33.90 11.55
CA ASP A 164 0.05 33.99 11.97
C ASP A 164 1.00 33.24 11.01
N ARG A 165 0.47 32.30 10.22
CA ARG A 165 1.26 31.45 9.32
C ARG A 165 1.41 32.05 7.92
N PHE A 166 0.34 32.62 7.37
CA PHE A 166 0.33 33.09 5.98
C PHE A 166 0.43 34.60 5.88
N HIS A 167 1.40 35.09 5.11
CA HIS A 167 1.65 36.51 4.93
C HIS A 167 1.23 36.97 3.54
N LEU A 168 0.11 37.71 3.48
CA LEU A 168 -0.41 38.31 2.25
C LEU A 168 0.59 39.30 1.65
N GLN A 169 0.80 39.20 0.34
CA GLN A 169 1.68 40.06 -0.44
C GLN A 169 0.87 41.10 -1.25
N PRO A 170 1.48 42.23 -1.64
CA PRO A 170 0.82 43.28 -2.41
C PRO A 170 0.17 42.80 -3.72
N GLU A 171 0.76 41.79 -4.35
CA GLU A 171 0.28 41.23 -5.62
C GLU A 171 -0.97 40.34 -5.44
N GLY A 172 -1.36 39.98 -4.21
CA GLY A 172 -2.56 39.20 -3.92
C GLY A 172 -2.33 37.69 -3.73
N HIS A 173 -1.09 37.25 -3.63
CA HIS A 173 -0.70 35.90 -3.20
C HIS A 173 -0.25 35.92 -1.72
N ALA A 174 -0.04 34.77 -1.10
CA ALA A 174 0.51 34.69 0.25
C ALA A 174 1.69 33.72 0.34
N ILE A 175 2.62 34.04 1.24
CA ILE A 175 3.79 33.21 1.55
C ILE A 175 3.52 32.48 2.86
N ASP A 176 3.88 31.20 2.91
CA ASP A 176 3.88 30.41 4.14
C ASP A 176 5.14 30.73 4.97
N GLY A 177 4.96 31.24 6.19
CA GLY A 177 6.02 31.58 7.12
C GLY A 177 6.68 30.36 7.78
N GLU A 178 5.97 29.23 7.85
CA GLU A 178 6.50 27.97 8.39
C GLU A 178 7.22 27.15 7.31
N GLN A 179 6.70 27.17 6.07
CA GLN A 179 7.23 26.42 4.93
C GLN A 179 7.51 27.35 3.74
N PRO A 180 8.65 28.07 3.70
CA PRO A 180 8.90 29.13 2.70
C PRO A 180 8.93 28.66 1.24
N HIS A 181 9.00 27.35 0.99
CA HIS A 181 8.89 26.75 -0.34
C HIS A 181 7.44 26.68 -0.85
N ILE A 182 6.45 26.95 0.00
CA ILE A 182 5.01 27.00 -0.32
C ILE A 182 4.58 28.44 -0.62
N VAL A 183 3.83 28.61 -1.70
CA VAL A 183 3.21 29.88 -2.09
C VAL A 183 1.72 29.64 -2.34
N LEU A 184 0.87 30.33 -1.59
CA LEU A 184 -0.57 30.31 -1.84
C LEU A 184 -0.92 31.33 -2.91
N VAL A 185 -1.57 30.89 -3.98
CA VAL A 185 -2.08 31.75 -5.04
C VAL A 185 -3.60 31.76 -5.05
N PRO A 186 -4.27 32.79 -5.57
CA PRO A 186 -5.73 32.79 -5.70
C PRO A 186 -6.25 31.62 -6.58
N MET A 187 -7.54 31.28 -6.41
CA MET A 187 -8.22 30.42 -7.38
C MET A 187 -8.11 31.02 -8.79
N GLU A 188 -8.16 30.16 -9.82
CA GLU A 188 -8.06 30.57 -11.23
C GLU A 188 -6.69 31.16 -11.63
N ALA A 189 -5.66 30.97 -10.79
CA ALA A 189 -4.29 31.26 -11.18
C ALA A 189 -3.88 30.46 -12.43
N HIS A 190 -3.22 31.16 -13.35
CA HIS A 190 -2.68 30.65 -14.60
C HIS A 190 -1.15 30.53 -14.49
N PHE A 191 -0.60 29.41 -14.95
CA PHE A 191 0.79 29.03 -14.84
C PHE A 191 1.37 28.85 -16.24
N SER A 192 2.48 29.54 -16.52
CA SER A 192 3.08 29.58 -17.86
C SER A 192 4.60 29.36 -17.80
N LEU A 193 5.07 28.24 -18.35
CA LEU A 193 6.50 27.98 -18.55
C LEU A 193 7.10 28.83 -19.67
N ARG A 194 6.28 29.27 -20.64
CA ARG A 194 6.73 30.13 -21.75
C ARG A 194 7.14 31.52 -21.26
N THR A 195 6.31 32.11 -20.41
CA THR A 195 6.57 33.45 -19.85
C THR A 195 7.38 33.38 -18.56
N GLY A 196 7.41 32.23 -17.89
CA GLY A 196 8.04 32.06 -16.57
C GLY A 196 7.23 32.72 -15.45
N LEU A 197 5.91 32.84 -15.60
CA LEU A 197 5.04 33.56 -14.68
C LEU A 197 3.85 32.71 -14.18
N VAL A 198 3.36 33.09 -13.00
CA VAL A 198 2.03 32.74 -12.49
C VAL A 198 1.20 34.01 -12.46
N THR A 199 0.01 34.01 -13.06
CA THR A 199 -0.83 35.21 -13.25
C THR A 199 -2.27 34.98 -12.79
N TRP A 200 -2.93 36.01 -12.27
CA TRP A 200 -4.35 35.97 -11.89
C TRP A 200 -4.99 37.36 -11.95
N THR A 201 -6.32 37.40 -11.86
CA THR A 201 -7.10 38.63 -11.74
C THR A 201 -7.47 38.86 -10.28
N ASN A 202 -7.06 39.99 -9.71
CA ASN A 202 -7.43 40.39 -8.36
C ASN A 202 -8.92 40.77 -8.27
N PRO A 203 -9.53 40.77 -7.07
CA PRO A 203 -10.94 41.15 -6.90
C PRO A 203 -11.30 42.56 -7.41
N ASN A 204 -10.32 43.47 -7.50
CA ASN A 204 -10.48 44.81 -8.05
C ASN A 204 -10.38 44.87 -9.60
N GLY A 205 -10.24 43.73 -10.27
CA GLY A 205 -10.09 43.62 -11.73
C GLY A 205 -8.68 43.86 -12.27
N SER A 206 -7.70 44.15 -11.41
CA SER A 206 -6.29 44.28 -11.85
C SER A 206 -5.66 42.91 -12.09
N GLU A 207 -4.83 42.80 -13.12
CA GLU A 207 -3.98 41.62 -13.31
C GLU A 207 -2.76 41.69 -12.38
N ALA A 208 -2.43 40.57 -11.75
CA ALA A 208 -1.23 40.38 -10.96
C ALA A 208 -0.42 39.19 -11.47
N SER A 209 0.89 39.23 -11.21
CA SER A 209 1.79 38.16 -11.60
C SER A 209 2.97 38.01 -10.63
N ILE A 210 3.51 36.80 -10.54
CA ILE A 210 4.76 36.48 -9.86
C ILE A 210 5.61 35.54 -10.72
N PRO A 211 6.94 35.48 -10.50
CA PRO A 211 7.79 34.49 -11.15
C PRO A 211 7.39 33.06 -10.79
N LEU A 212 7.33 32.19 -11.80
CA LEU A 212 7.18 30.74 -11.66
C LEU A 212 8.57 30.12 -11.44
N ARG A 213 8.77 29.43 -10.32
CA ARG A 213 10.09 28.91 -9.88
C ARG A 213 10.08 27.41 -9.59
N ALA A 214 11.23 26.75 -9.82
CA ALA A 214 11.41 25.30 -9.64
C ALA A 214 11.50 24.83 -8.18
N ASP A 215 11.94 25.74 -7.32
CA ASP A 215 12.11 25.55 -5.88
C ASP A 215 10.83 25.86 -5.08
N LYS A 216 9.70 26.10 -5.76
CA LYS A 216 8.42 26.46 -5.14
C LYS A 216 7.31 25.47 -5.45
N HIS A 217 6.40 25.33 -4.50
CA HIS A 217 5.12 24.64 -4.61
C HIS A 217 4.01 25.68 -4.52
N TYR A 218 3.19 25.79 -5.56
CA TYR A 218 2.08 26.74 -5.63
C TYR A 218 0.79 26.02 -5.28
N LEU A 219 0.06 26.50 -4.27
CA LEU A 219 -1.21 25.91 -3.85
C LEU A 219 -2.33 26.92 -4.06
N THR A 220 -3.43 26.49 -4.67
CA THR A 220 -4.68 27.26 -4.67
C THR A 220 -5.43 27.07 -3.35
N PRO A 221 -6.44 27.90 -3.04
CA PRO A 221 -7.16 27.84 -1.75
C PRO A 221 -7.96 26.55 -1.54
N ASP A 222 -8.25 25.78 -2.59
CA ASP A 222 -8.82 24.43 -2.52
C ASP A 222 -7.76 23.34 -2.28
N GLY A 223 -6.47 23.71 -2.18
CA GLY A 223 -5.34 22.82 -1.94
C GLY A 223 -4.70 22.24 -3.20
N TYR A 224 -5.21 22.50 -4.40
CA TYR A 224 -4.60 21.99 -5.62
C TYR A 224 -3.18 22.53 -5.81
N GLN A 225 -2.23 21.63 -6.01
CA GLN A 225 -0.82 21.98 -6.11
C GLN A 225 -0.39 22.07 -7.58
N VAL A 226 0.40 23.08 -7.92
CA VAL A 226 1.14 23.19 -9.19
C VAL A 226 2.63 23.35 -8.92
N ARG A 227 3.47 22.63 -9.65
CA ARG A 227 4.94 22.75 -9.61
C ARG A 227 5.54 22.53 -11.00
N MET A 228 6.64 23.22 -11.32
CA MET A 228 7.43 22.90 -12.51
C MET A 228 8.38 21.71 -12.25
N LEU A 229 8.47 20.79 -13.20
CA LEU A 229 9.33 19.63 -13.15
C LEU A 229 10.16 19.53 -14.43
N GLN A 230 11.45 19.25 -14.23
CA GLN A 230 12.33 18.85 -15.31
C GLN A 230 12.07 17.37 -15.64
N GLN A 231 12.02 17.03 -16.92
CA GLN A 231 11.78 15.66 -17.35
C GLN A 231 13.03 14.80 -17.08
N PRO A 232 12.91 13.66 -16.36
CA PRO A 232 14.09 12.83 -16.04
C PRO A 232 14.79 12.27 -17.28
N ALA A 233 14.03 11.93 -18.32
CA ALA A 233 14.54 11.36 -19.56
C ALA A 233 15.26 12.39 -20.45
N ASP A 234 14.89 13.67 -20.34
CA ASP A 234 15.49 14.77 -21.08
C ASP A 234 15.50 16.02 -20.22
N ARG A 235 16.67 16.32 -19.62
CA ARG A 235 16.84 17.48 -18.74
C ARG A 235 16.68 18.83 -19.45
N THR A 236 16.56 18.87 -20.77
CA THR A 236 16.25 20.11 -21.50
C THR A 236 14.76 20.42 -21.52
N GLN A 237 13.90 19.43 -21.25
CA GLN A 237 12.45 19.57 -21.24
C GLN A 237 11.90 19.78 -19.84
N TRP A 238 10.91 20.67 -19.72
CA TRP A 238 10.20 21.00 -18.49
C TRP A 238 8.69 20.89 -18.70
N SER A 239 7.94 20.56 -17.65
CA SER A 239 6.48 20.59 -17.66
C SER A 239 5.94 20.99 -16.29
N LEU A 240 4.70 21.45 -16.27
CA LEU A 240 3.93 21.65 -15.05
C LEU A 240 3.35 20.31 -14.56
N ARG A 241 3.42 20.05 -13.26
CA ARG A 241 2.71 18.96 -12.58
C ARG A 241 1.63 19.55 -11.70
N GLY A 242 0.43 19.01 -11.82
CA GLY A 242 -0.70 19.27 -10.94
C GLY A 242 -0.92 18.10 -9.98
N THR A 243 -1.18 18.35 -8.70
CA THR A 243 -1.50 17.32 -7.71
C THR A 243 -2.81 17.67 -7.04
N VAL A 244 -3.73 16.70 -6.97
CA VAL A 244 -5.02 16.91 -6.30
C VAL A 244 -4.85 16.88 -4.78
N PRO A 245 -5.62 17.68 -4.03
CA PRO A 245 -5.48 17.77 -2.57
C PRO A 245 -6.17 16.64 -1.80
N MET A 246 -7.09 15.92 -2.45
CA MET A 246 -7.82 14.83 -1.82
C MET A 246 -7.08 13.51 -2.02
N ALA A 247 -6.52 12.97 -0.92
CA ALA A 247 -5.89 11.66 -0.93
C ALA A 247 -6.93 10.53 -1.06
N THR A 248 -6.45 9.38 -1.53
CA THR A 248 -7.03 8.08 -1.18
C THR A 248 -6.06 7.35 -0.27
N SER A 249 -6.52 6.94 0.92
CA SER A 249 -5.74 6.14 1.85
C SER A 249 -5.81 4.66 1.48
N CYS A 250 -4.72 4.12 0.94
CA CYS A 250 -4.60 2.72 0.54
C CYS A 250 -3.90 1.89 1.61
N HIS A 251 -4.54 0.80 2.03
CA HIS A 251 -4.05 -0.15 3.02
C HIS A 251 -3.92 -1.54 2.39
N LYS A 252 -2.78 -2.21 2.58
CA LYS A 252 -2.42 -3.51 1.98
C LYS A 252 -2.04 -4.51 3.08
N PRO A 253 -3.02 -5.12 3.77
CA PRO A 253 -2.80 -6.08 4.86
C PRO A 253 -2.62 -7.51 4.34
N ALA A 254 -2.32 -8.43 5.26
CA ALA A 254 -2.39 -9.89 5.08
C ALA A 254 -1.78 -10.40 3.76
N THR A 255 -0.66 -9.79 3.37
CA THR A 255 -0.02 -10.01 2.07
C THR A 255 1.21 -10.87 2.25
N VAL A 256 1.15 -12.10 1.73
CA VAL A 256 2.24 -13.09 1.86
C VAL A 256 3.56 -12.57 1.26
N SER A 257 4.68 -13.19 1.64
CA SER A 257 6.01 -12.84 1.10
C SER A 257 6.06 -12.95 -0.43
N GLY A 258 6.25 -11.80 -1.09
CA GLY A 258 6.24 -11.64 -2.55
C GLY A 258 4.86 -11.35 -3.16
N GLY A 259 3.84 -11.07 -2.33
CA GLY A 259 2.57 -10.46 -2.74
C GLY A 259 2.62 -8.93 -2.89
N GLY A 260 3.80 -8.34 -2.66
CA GLY A 260 4.06 -6.92 -2.91
C GLY A 260 3.44 -5.97 -1.88
N LYS A 261 3.57 -6.26 -0.57
CA LYS A 261 3.09 -5.41 0.53
C LYS A 261 3.61 -3.98 0.40
N SER A 262 4.92 -3.81 0.35
CA SER A 262 5.58 -2.49 0.32
C SER A 262 5.45 -1.78 -1.04
N GLU A 263 5.07 -2.49 -2.11
CA GLU A 263 4.87 -1.92 -3.45
C GLU A 263 3.74 -0.88 -3.49
N ILE A 264 2.81 -0.91 -2.52
CA ILE A 264 1.72 0.07 -2.43
C ILE A 264 2.26 1.50 -2.26
N SER A 265 3.36 1.67 -1.51
CA SER A 265 3.97 2.97 -1.18
C SER A 265 5.20 3.30 -2.03
N LYS A 266 5.76 2.34 -2.78
CA LYS A 266 6.88 2.60 -3.70
C LYS A 266 6.49 3.55 -4.85
N ALA A 267 7.49 4.30 -5.31
CA ALA A 267 7.36 5.21 -6.43
C ALA A 267 7.32 4.44 -7.76
N ILE A 268 6.22 4.58 -8.51
CA ILE A 268 6.08 3.95 -9.83
C ILE A 268 6.96 4.63 -10.90
N THR A 269 7.53 5.81 -10.61
CA THR A 269 8.42 6.57 -11.51
C THR A 269 9.66 5.79 -11.92
N ASP A 270 10.20 4.93 -11.06
CA ASP A 270 11.39 4.15 -11.39
C ASP A 270 11.11 3.00 -12.36
N ALA A 271 9.83 2.63 -12.53
CA ALA A 271 9.39 1.66 -13.53
C ALA A 271 9.13 2.29 -14.91
N PHE A 272 9.31 3.60 -15.07
CA PHE A 272 9.05 4.29 -16.33
C PHE A 272 10.06 3.92 -17.40
N ILE A 273 9.54 3.66 -18.60
CA ILE A 273 10.31 3.45 -19.82
C ILE A 273 9.93 4.55 -20.80
N PHE A 274 10.93 5.12 -21.47
CA PHE A 274 10.74 6.31 -22.30
C PHE A 274 10.81 5.95 -23.79
N GLY A 275 9.76 6.31 -24.52
CA GLY A 275 9.65 6.20 -25.97
C GLY A 275 9.36 7.53 -26.64
N ASN A 276 9.07 7.49 -27.94
CA ASN A 276 8.63 8.65 -28.73
C ASN A 276 7.30 8.30 -29.40
N ALA A 277 6.44 9.30 -29.60
CA ALA A 277 5.22 9.11 -30.38
C ALA A 277 5.57 8.70 -31.82
N TYR A 278 4.95 7.60 -32.28
CA TYR A 278 5.32 6.91 -33.50
C TYR A 278 4.42 7.29 -34.69
N SER A 279 5.04 7.67 -35.81
CA SER A 279 4.38 7.95 -37.08
C SER A 279 5.26 7.49 -38.25
N PRO A 280 5.06 6.26 -38.76
CA PRO A 280 5.90 5.70 -39.82
C PRO A 280 5.70 6.38 -41.18
N ASP A 281 4.49 6.85 -41.48
CA ASP A 281 4.18 7.60 -42.69
C ASP A 281 3.39 8.86 -42.30
N TYR A 282 4.13 9.91 -41.92
CA TYR A 282 3.55 11.13 -41.37
C TYR A 282 2.41 11.73 -42.20
N ASP A 283 2.51 11.74 -43.54
CA ASP A 283 1.47 12.37 -44.35
C ASP A 283 0.17 11.55 -44.29
N ALA A 284 0.27 10.24 -44.54
CA ALA A 284 -0.87 9.33 -44.49
C ALA A 284 -1.46 9.20 -43.08
N ASP A 285 -0.60 9.15 -42.06
CA ASP A 285 -1.01 9.06 -40.66
C ASP A 285 -1.79 10.31 -40.24
N MET A 286 -1.31 11.51 -40.56
CA MET A 286 -1.98 12.76 -40.21
C MET A 286 -3.26 13.01 -41.03
N ASP A 287 -3.35 12.47 -42.25
CA ASP A 287 -4.60 12.45 -43.02
C ASP A 287 -5.65 11.57 -42.33
N ALA A 288 -5.26 10.39 -41.85
CA ALA A 288 -6.14 9.52 -41.08
C ALA A 288 -6.58 10.16 -39.76
N VAL A 289 -5.66 10.83 -39.05
CA VAL A 289 -5.97 11.61 -37.84
C VAL A 289 -7.01 12.70 -38.14
N ALA A 290 -6.81 13.49 -39.20
CA ALA A 290 -7.76 14.53 -39.59
C ALA A 290 -9.15 13.96 -39.88
N ALA A 291 -9.24 12.84 -40.62
CA ALA A 291 -10.51 12.18 -40.91
C ALA A 291 -11.24 11.68 -39.64
N ILE A 292 -10.50 11.25 -38.61
CA ILE A 292 -11.09 10.85 -37.31
C ILE A 292 -11.57 12.07 -36.54
N LEU A 293 -10.80 13.18 -36.53
CA LEU A 293 -11.15 14.40 -35.82
C LEU A 293 -12.45 15.04 -36.34
N ASP A 294 -12.69 14.93 -37.65
CA ASP A 294 -13.86 15.50 -38.34
C ASP A 294 -15.08 14.56 -38.38
N ARG A 295 -14.95 13.31 -37.88
CA ARG A 295 -16.03 12.31 -37.94
C ARG A 295 -17.21 12.67 -37.02
N ASP A 296 -18.43 12.42 -37.49
CA ASP A 296 -19.62 12.33 -36.63
C ASP A 296 -19.67 11.00 -35.88
N PHE A 297 -19.73 11.06 -34.56
CA PHE A 297 -19.75 9.90 -33.67
C PHE A 297 -21.16 9.48 -33.22
N CYS A 298 -22.22 10.12 -33.73
CA CYS A 298 -23.60 9.82 -33.32
C CYS A 298 -24.12 8.45 -33.78
N ASP A 299 -23.45 7.79 -34.72
CA ASP A 299 -23.74 6.43 -35.18
C ASP A 299 -23.23 5.33 -34.24
N ARG A 300 -22.50 5.71 -33.17
CA ARG A 300 -21.98 4.77 -32.17
C ARG A 300 -23.07 4.00 -31.42
N PHE A 301 -24.28 4.56 -31.31
CA PHE A 301 -25.41 3.91 -30.64
C PHE A 301 -26.48 3.53 -31.67
N ALA A 302 -27.12 2.37 -31.47
CA ALA A 302 -28.22 1.93 -32.34
C ALA A 302 -29.42 2.89 -32.25
N ASP A 303 -29.70 3.41 -31.06
CA ASP A 303 -30.65 4.50 -30.85
C ASP A 303 -29.92 5.86 -30.91
N ARG A 304 -30.22 6.65 -31.94
CA ARG A 304 -29.66 8.01 -32.10
C ARG A 304 -30.09 8.98 -31.00
N ALA A 305 -31.19 8.73 -30.28
CA ALA A 305 -31.58 9.54 -29.13
C ALA A 305 -30.56 9.48 -27.99
N LEU A 306 -29.70 8.44 -27.96
CA LEU A 306 -28.58 8.32 -27.04
C LEU A 306 -27.35 9.17 -27.46
N CYS A 307 -27.36 9.79 -28.66
CA CYS A 307 -26.33 10.74 -29.06
C CYS A 307 -26.55 12.14 -28.44
N THR A 308 -26.48 12.19 -27.11
CA THR A 308 -26.58 13.44 -26.35
C THR A 308 -25.27 14.23 -26.36
N ASP A 309 -24.14 13.57 -26.55
CA ASP A 309 -22.82 14.20 -26.70
C ASP A 309 -22.42 14.33 -28.17
N GLN A 310 -22.39 15.56 -28.66
CA GLN A 310 -22.03 15.97 -30.03
C GLN A 310 -20.78 16.87 -30.09
N ARG A 311 -20.06 17.04 -28.98
CA ARG A 311 -18.86 17.89 -28.94
C ARG A 311 -17.78 17.33 -29.86
N GLY A 312 -17.11 18.17 -30.64
CA GLY A 312 -15.97 17.75 -31.47
C GLY A 312 -14.82 17.18 -30.63
N LEU A 313 -13.95 16.35 -31.21
CA LEU A 313 -12.83 15.74 -30.45
C LEU A 313 -11.93 16.81 -29.82
N LEU A 314 -11.60 17.87 -30.56
CA LEU A 314 -10.72 18.96 -30.11
C LEU A 314 -11.42 20.00 -29.22
N ALA A 315 -12.72 19.88 -28.95
CA ALA A 315 -13.45 20.83 -28.12
C ALA A 315 -12.85 20.94 -26.71
N THR A 316 -12.72 22.15 -26.18
CA THR A 316 -12.03 22.43 -24.90
C THR A 316 -12.75 21.83 -23.70
N ASP A 317 -14.07 21.68 -23.78
CA ASP A 317 -14.93 21.04 -22.79
C ASP A 317 -15.01 19.50 -22.93
N ARG A 318 -14.28 18.92 -23.90
CA ARG A 318 -14.15 17.47 -24.10
C ARG A 318 -12.80 16.98 -23.58
N SER A 319 -12.81 16.16 -22.52
CA SER A 319 -11.59 15.65 -21.90
C SER A 319 -10.91 14.57 -22.75
N ILE A 320 -9.58 14.42 -22.64
CA ILE A 320 -8.82 13.35 -23.31
C ILE A 320 -9.34 11.95 -22.93
N GLY A 321 -9.73 11.74 -21.66
CA GLY A 321 -10.32 10.47 -21.22
C GLY A 321 -11.63 10.14 -21.94
N SER A 322 -12.46 11.14 -22.24
CA SER A 322 -13.67 10.94 -23.03
C SER A 322 -13.38 10.62 -24.51
N VAL A 323 -12.28 11.15 -25.07
CA VAL A 323 -11.80 10.82 -26.42
C VAL A 323 -11.27 9.38 -26.46
N ILE A 324 -10.47 8.97 -25.47
CA ILE A 324 -9.99 7.59 -25.33
C ILE A 324 -11.18 6.63 -25.24
N LYS A 325 -12.19 6.94 -24.40
CA LYS A 325 -13.41 6.12 -24.29
C LYS A 325 -14.14 6.01 -25.63
N LEU A 326 -14.29 7.12 -26.36
CA LEU A 326 -14.97 7.14 -27.67
C LEU A 326 -14.24 6.31 -28.72
N LEU A 327 -12.92 6.27 -28.65
CA LEU A 327 -12.04 5.55 -29.58
C LEU A 327 -11.59 4.18 -29.06
N THR A 328 -12.29 3.61 -28.08
CA THR A 328 -12.03 2.26 -27.56
C THR A 328 -13.29 1.39 -27.74
N PRO A 329 -13.20 0.22 -28.39
CA PRO A 329 -14.34 -0.67 -28.63
C PRO A 329 -15.12 -1.00 -27.36
N GLY A 330 -16.44 -1.14 -27.48
CA GLY A 330 -17.34 -1.28 -26.35
C GLY A 330 -18.62 -2.03 -26.68
N ALA A 331 -19.10 -2.85 -25.74
CA ALA A 331 -20.35 -3.59 -25.90
C ALA A 331 -21.58 -2.67 -26.05
N GLU A 332 -21.49 -1.43 -25.56
CA GLU A 332 -22.54 -0.43 -25.71
C GLU A 332 -22.61 0.18 -27.12
N PHE A 333 -21.61 -0.04 -27.97
CA PHE A 333 -21.55 0.52 -29.31
C PHE A 333 -22.12 -0.44 -30.36
N THR A 334 -22.55 0.11 -31.50
CA THR A 334 -23.01 -0.70 -32.63
C THR A 334 -21.87 -1.58 -33.16
N PRO A 335 -22.18 -2.80 -33.68
CA PRO A 335 -21.16 -3.66 -34.28
C PRO A 335 -20.35 -2.96 -35.37
N ALA A 336 -21.01 -2.18 -36.24
CA ALA A 336 -20.35 -1.41 -37.30
C ALA A 336 -19.39 -0.33 -36.75
N TYR A 337 -19.73 0.32 -35.64
CA TYR A 337 -18.86 1.30 -35.01
C TYR A 337 -17.64 0.63 -34.35
N ASN A 338 -17.83 -0.52 -33.70
CA ASN A 338 -16.72 -1.31 -33.16
C ASN A 338 -15.79 -1.83 -34.26
N GLU A 339 -16.34 -2.33 -35.38
CA GLU A 339 -15.56 -2.75 -36.55
C GLU A 339 -14.76 -1.58 -37.12
N TRP A 340 -15.36 -0.39 -37.22
CA TRP A 340 -14.63 0.82 -37.60
C TRP A 340 -13.51 1.15 -36.60
N LEU A 341 -13.79 1.12 -35.29
CA LEU A 341 -12.75 1.37 -34.28
C LEU A 341 -11.60 0.38 -34.43
N GLU A 342 -11.88 -0.91 -34.53
CA GLU A 342 -10.90 -2.00 -34.71
C GLU A 342 -10.07 -1.83 -35.99
N SER A 343 -10.64 -1.23 -37.04
CA SER A 343 -9.90 -0.91 -38.26
C SER A 343 -8.87 0.21 -38.09
N ILE A 344 -8.99 1.06 -37.06
CA ILE A 344 -8.04 2.14 -36.80
C ILE A 344 -6.77 1.56 -36.18
N PRO A 345 -5.60 1.69 -36.84
CA PRO A 345 -4.33 1.25 -36.27
C PRO A 345 -4.03 1.92 -34.92
N GLN A 346 -3.39 1.19 -34.01
CA GLN A 346 -3.12 1.69 -32.65
C GLN A 346 -2.32 3.00 -32.65
N HIS A 347 -1.30 3.11 -33.52
CA HIS A 347 -0.49 4.32 -33.61
C HIS A 347 -1.30 5.52 -34.11
N ILE A 348 -2.28 5.33 -35.00
CA ILE A 348 -3.19 6.42 -35.42
C ILE A 348 -4.05 6.89 -34.24
N ARG A 349 -4.57 5.97 -33.43
CA ARG A 349 -5.33 6.36 -32.21
C ARG A 349 -4.45 7.14 -31.24
N GLU A 350 -3.21 6.70 -31.04
CA GLU A 350 -2.22 7.42 -30.24
C GLU A 350 -2.00 8.84 -30.77
N LEU A 351 -1.81 9.00 -32.08
CA LEU A 351 -1.66 10.31 -32.72
C LEU A 351 -2.89 11.21 -32.52
N VAL A 352 -4.12 10.67 -32.57
CA VAL A 352 -5.34 11.44 -32.22
C VAL A 352 -5.28 11.93 -30.76
N TYR A 353 -4.82 11.09 -29.83
CA TYR A 353 -4.68 11.47 -28.42
C TYR A 353 -3.57 12.52 -28.21
N VAL A 354 -2.46 12.39 -28.93
CA VAL A 354 -1.37 13.37 -28.96
C VAL A 354 -1.88 14.72 -29.46
N VAL A 355 -2.54 14.75 -30.63
CA VAL A 355 -3.12 15.98 -31.16
C VAL A 355 -4.10 16.58 -30.16
N LYS A 356 -5.02 15.78 -29.61
CA LYS A 356 -5.96 16.26 -28.58
C LYS A 356 -5.25 16.84 -27.36
N ARG A 357 -4.17 16.23 -26.89
CA ARG A 357 -3.45 16.65 -25.68
C ARG A 357 -2.80 18.01 -25.86
N PHE A 358 -2.16 18.21 -27.01
CA PHE A 358 -1.34 19.40 -27.27
C PHE A 358 -2.09 20.50 -28.01
N TYR A 359 -3.26 20.20 -28.60
CA TYR A 359 -4.12 21.16 -29.28
C TYR A 359 -4.38 22.39 -28.42
N ARG A 360 -4.25 23.56 -29.05
CA ARG A 360 -4.61 24.84 -28.45
C ARG A 360 -5.73 25.50 -29.25
N PRO A 361 -6.71 26.14 -28.58
CA PRO A 361 -7.82 26.79 -29.26
C PRO A 361 -7.38 27.81 -30.32
N GLU A 362 -6.27 28.52 -30.08
CA GLU A 362 -5.74 29.51 -31.02
C GLU A 362 -5.23 28.92 -32.35
N TRP A 363 -4.93 27.62 -32.41
CA TRP A 363 -4.51 26.96 -33.65
C TRP A 363 -5.70 26.78 -34.62
N GLY A 364 -6.92 26.66 -34.09
CA GLY A 364 -8.12 26.42 -34.88
C GLY A 364 -7.94 25.22 -35.82
N ALA A 365 -8.21 25.43 -37.11
CA ALA A 365 -8.07 24.38 -38.12
C ALA A 365 -6.59 24.10 -38.52
N ASP A 366 -5.64 24.96 -38.17
CA ASP A 366 -4.22 24.83 -38.56
C ASP A 366 -3.38 24.04 -37.55
N TRP A 367 -4.00 23.19 -36.73
CA TRP A 367 -3.30 22.37 -35.75
C TRP A 367 -2.20 21.49 -36.37
N ARG A 368 -2.35 21.09 -37.65
CA ARG A 368 -1.43 20.18 -38.34
C ARG A 368 -0.04 20.79 -38.56
N SER A 369 0.06 22.10 -38.79
CA SER A 369 1.33 22.78 -39.07
C SER A 369 2.32 22.69 -37.90
N HIS A 370 1.80 22.50 -36.68
CA HIS A 370 2.57 22.34 -35.45
C HIS A 370 3.18 20.94 -35.27
N PHE A 371 2.68 19.92 -35.97
CA PHE A 371 3.20 18.56 -35.87
C PHE A 371 4.12 18.24 -37.04
N THR A 372 5.28 17.64 -36.78
CA THR A 372 6.24 17.27 -37.85
C THR A 372 6.99 15.98 -37.54
N VAL A 373 7.75 15.46 -38.51
CA VAL A 373 8.81 14.49 -38.30
C VAL A 373 10.13 15.07 -38.81
N GLY A 374 11.25 14.73 -38.16
CA GLY A 374 12.56 15.19 -38.61
C GLY A 374 12.97 14.56 -39.94
N ILE A 375 13.83 15.22 -40.72
CA ILE A 375 14.48 14.61 -41.89
C ILE A 375 15.84 14.07 -41.46
N ILE A 376 15.97 12.74 -41.41
CA ILE A 376 17.17 12.03 -40.94
C ILE A 376 17.84 11.36 -42.14
N ASN A 377 19.03 11.84 -42.51
CA ASN A 377 19.78 11.36 -43.67
C ASN A 377 18.95 11.40 -44.97
N GLY A 378 18.15 12.46 -45.17
CA GLY A 378 17.29 12.63 -46.34
C GLY A 378 16.00 11.81 -46.33
N ARG A 379 15.74 11.01 -45.29
CA ARG A 379 14.50 10.25 -45.11
C ARG A 379 13.64 10.92 -44.04
N ARG A 380 12.31 10.89 -44.21
CA ARG A 380 11.40 11.25 -43.11
C ARG A 380 11.64 10.30 -41.95
N GLY A 381 11.83 10.87 -40.77
CA GLY A 381 11.90 10.14 -39.52
C GLY A 381 10.52 9.67 -39.08
N ILE A 382 10.50 8.89 -38.00
CA ILE A 382 9.29 8.24 -37.49
C ILE A 382 8.82 8.78 -36.13
N ASN A 383 9.59 9.69 -35.54
CA ASN A 383 9.29 10.25 -34.22
C ASN A 383 8.58 11.59 -34.40
N LEU A 384 7.35 11.66 -33.91
CA LEU A 384 6.56 12.88 -33.99
C LEU A 384 7.17 13.99 -33.15
N ARG A 385 7.07 15.21 -33.67
CA ARG A 385 7.53 16.44 -33.04
C ARG A 385 6.40 17.45 -32.95
N LEU A 386 6.39 18.24 -31.88
CA LEU A 386 5.56 19.43 -31.73
C LEU A 386 6.49 20.65 -31.80
N ASP A 387 6.26 21.56 -32.76
CA ASP A 387 7.05 22.77 -32.97
C ASP A 387 8.58 22.53 -33.04
N GLY A 388 8.99 21.35 -33.48
CA GLY A 388 10.39 20.92 -33.61
C GLY A 388 10.89 20.01 -32.48
N ASP A 389 10.21 19.96 -31.34
CA ASP A 389 10.60 19.13 -30.19
C ASP A 389 9.98 17.73 -30.24
N LYS A 390 10.75 16.70 -29.89
CA LYS A 390 10.25 15.32 -29.87
C LYS A 390 9.16 15.17 -28.79
N ILE A 391 8.07 14.51 -29.16
CA ILE A 391 7.02 14.16 -28.22
C ILE A 391 7.40 12.86 -27.52
N MET A 392 7.71 12.96 -26.24
CA MET A 392 8.04 11.83 -25.39
C MET A 392 6.79 11.07 -24.95
N VAL A 393 6.88 9.74 -24.95
CA VAL A 393 5.84 8.84 -24.46
C VAL A 393 6.40 8.10 -23.26
N ASN A 394 5.76 8.25 -22.11
CA ASN A 394 6.07 7.45 -20.93
C ASN A 394 5.34 6.11 -21.05
N MET A 395 6.01 5.01 -20.73
CA MET A 395 5.46 3.66 -20.79
C MET A 395 5.68 2.95 -19.46
N LEU A 396 4.80 2.00 -19.16
CA LEU A 396 5.05 1.00 -18.12
C LEU A 396 5.08 -0.39 -18.73
N ARG A 397 5.91 -1.25 -18.14
CA ARG A 397 5.80 -2.68 -18.35
C ARG A 397 4.56 -3.19 -17.60
N VAL A 398 3.78 -4.04 -18.27
CA VAL A 398 2.69 -4.80 -17.64
C VAL A 398 2.82 -6.26 -18.05
N GLY A 399 3.70 -6.96 -17.34
CA GLY A 399 4.04 -8.35 -17.56
C GLY A 399 4.92 -8.62 -18.78
N PHE A 400 5.04 -9.90 -19.09
CA PHE A 400 5.93 -10.42 -20.12
C PHE A 400 5.16 -11.31 -21.10
N ASP A 401 5.62 -11.37 -22.34
CA ASP A 401 5.18 -12.41 -23.29
C ASP A 401 5.88 -13.74 -22.99
N ALA A 402 5.42 -14.81 -23.63
CA ALA A 402 5.88 -16.18 -23.37
C ALA A 402 7.39 -16.40 -23.65
N ASP A 403 7.99 -15.58 -24.51
CA ASP A 403 9.43 -15.59 -24.81
C ASP A 403 10.26 -14.75 -23.82
N GLY A 404 9.62 -14.13 -22.84
CA GLY A 404 10.24 -13.27 -21.83
C GLY A 404 10.41 -11.82 -22.26
N SER A 405 9.93 -11.42 -23.44
CA SER A 405 9.93 -10.02 -23.87
C SER A 405 8.98 -9.15 -23.03
N TRP A 406 9.30 -7.86 -22.92
CA TRP A 406 8.55 -6.92 -22.09
C TRP A 406 7.29 -6.43 -22.82
N ARG A 407 6.14 -6.47 -22.16
CA ARG A 407 4.90 -5.89 -22.67
C ARG A 407 4.81 -4.42 -22.22
N LEU A 408 5.09 -3.50 -23.15
CA LEU A 408 5.15 -2.06 -22.86
C LEU A 408 3.88 -1.34 -23.31
N PHE A 409 3.33 -0.49 -22.44
CA PHE A 409 2.10 0.24 -22.71
C PHE A 409 2.28 1.74 -22.45
N GLY A 410 1.93 2.55 -23.45
CA GLY A 410 1.93 4.01 -23.35
C GLY A 410 0.97 4.51 -22.27
N LEU A 411 1.50 5.33 -21.36
CA LEU A 411 0.75 6.10 -20.39
C LEU A 411 0.12 7.31 -21.06
N ARG A 412 -0.99 7.80 -20.52
CA ARG A 412 -1.58 9.05 -20.97
C ARG A 412 -0.59 10.19 -20.83
N HIS A 413 -0.54 11.08 -21.83
CA HIS A 413 0.33 12.26 -21.78
C HIS A 413 0.00 13.25 -20.65
N ASP A 414 -1.20 13.18 -20.08
CA ASP A 414 -1.59 13.94 -18.89
C ASP A 414 -1.44 13.14 -17.59
N PHE A 415 -1.05 11.87 -17.63
CA PHE A 415 -0.75 11.10 -16.44
C PHE A 415 0.59 11.55 -15.85
N ASN A 416 0.60 11.77 -14.54
CA ASN A 416 1.81 11.75 -13.76
C ASN A 416 1.60 10.79 -12.57
N PRO A 417 2.64 10.06 -12.13
CA PRO A 417 2.56 9.23 -10.92
C PRO A 417 1.99 10.00 -9.74
N ALA A 418 1.13 9.34 -8.96
CA ALA A 418 0.58 9.96 -7.76
C ALA A 418 1.70 10.32 -6.78
N VAL A 419 1.53 11.42 -6.06
CA VAL A 419 2.35 11.68 -4.88
C VAL A 419 1.87 10.75 -3.78
N LYS A 420 2.79 9.98 -3.18
CA LYS A 420 2.48 9.04 -2.11
C LYS A 420 3.18 9.46 -0.82
N VAL A 421 2.43 9.53 0.27
CA VAL A 421 2.98 9.65 1.62
C VAL A 421 2.76 8.30 2.30
N GLN A 422 3.85 7.61 2.63
CA GLN A 422 3.75 6.28 3.24
C GLN A 422 3.12 6.39 4.63
N THR A 423 2.15 5.52 4.93
CA THR A 423 1.47 5.45 6.24
C THR A 423 1.83 4.20 7.02
N GLU A 424 2.25 3.14 6.32
CA GLU A 424 2.52 1.82 6.87
C GLU A 424 3.57 1.10 6.00
N ASP A 425 4.31 0.16 6.58
CA ASP A 425 5.17 -0.75 5.82
C ASP A 425 5.08 -2.19 6.30
N ASP A 426 5.41 -2.50 7.57
CA ASP A 426 5.54 -3.88 8.05
C ASP A 426 4.95 -4.13 9.45
N ILE A 427 5.04 -3.18 10.38
CA ILE A 427 4.41 -3.25 11.70
C ILE A 427 3.44 -2.07 11.84
N THR A 428 2.14 -2.36 11.73
CA THR A 428 1.08 -1.36 11.82
C THR A 428 0.28 -1.57 13.10
N ALA A 429 -0.01 -0.49 13.82
CA ALA A 429 -1.11 -0.44 14.79
C ALA A 429 -2.34 0.18 14.12
N SER A 430 -3.52 -0.38 14.34
CA SER A 430 -4.76 0.18 13.83
C SER A 430 -5.89 0.16 14.86
N THR A 431 -6.87 1.04 14.65
CA THR A 431 -8.11 1.07 15.43
C THR A 431 -9.31 1.36 14.54
N VAL A 432 -10.48 0.92 14.98
CA VAL A 432 -11.76 1.15 14.31
C VAL A 432 -12.63 2.00 15.22
N ILE A 433 -13.06 3.14 14.70
CA ILE A 433 -13.84 4.14 15.42
C ILE A 433 -15.10 4.51 14.63
N SER A 434 -16.16 4.90 15.32
CA SER A 434 -17.36 5.42 14.66
C SER A 434 -17.10 6.79 14.03
N GLY A 435 -17.73 7.07 12.89
CA GLY A 435 -17.58 8.33 12.15
C GLY A 435 -17.94 9.58 12.94
N HIS A 436 -18.76 9.48 13.98
CA HIS A 436 -19.08 10.64 14.84
C HIS A 436 -17.83 11.21 15.52
N MET A 437 -16.81 10.39 15.82
CA MET A 437 -15.53 10.84 16.39
C MET A 437 -14.65 11.56 15.37
N LEU A 438 -14.94 11.40 14.07
CA LEU A 438 -14.20 12.01 12.96
C LEU A 438 -14.97 13.15 12.28
N GLY A 439 -16.19 13.46 12.73
CA GLY A 439 -17.10 14.36 12.00
C GLY A 439 -17.54 13.81 10.63
N LEU A 440 -17.51 12.48 10.47
CA LEU A 440 -17.96 11.74 9.29
C LEU A 440 -19.32 11.09 9.57
N ASP A 441 -19.79 10.23 8.64
CA ASP A 441 -21.07 9.53 8.79
C ASP A 441 -21.13 8.76 10.12
N PRO A 442 -22.00 9.15 11.07
CA PRO A 442 -22.06 8.53 12.39
C PRO A 442 -22.56 7.08 12.33
N PHE A 443 -23.20 6.67 11.24
CA PHE A 443 -23.68 5.30 11.03
C PHE A 443 -22.64 4.38 10.40
N ARG A 444 -21.43 4.86 10.13
CA ARG A 444 -20.31 4.07 9.60
C ARG A 444 -19.13 4.08 10.57
N SER A 445 -18.32 3.03 10.52
CA SER A 445 -17.04 2.97 11.23
C SER A 445 -15.89 3.18 10.25
N TYR A 446 -14.77 3.67 10.76
CA TYR A 446 -13.60 4.02 9.97
C TYR A 446 -12.35 3.47 10.63
N LYS A 447 -11.41 2.98 9.83
CA LYS A 447 -10.13 2.48 10.30
C LYS A 447 -9.07 3.57 10.24
N LEU A 448 -8.35 3.74 11.33
CA LEU A 448 -7.15 4.56 11.43
C LEU A 448 -5.94 3.65 11.61
N VAL A 449 -4.81 4.06 11.06
CA VAL A 449 -3.57 3.28 11.04
C VAL A 449 -2.38 4.15 11.42
N GLU A 450 -1.37 3.54 12.04
CA GLU A 450 -0.10 4.17 12.36
C GLU A 450 1.03 3.15 12.22
N ASN A 451 2.13 3.56 11.59
CA ASN A 451 3.34 2.76 11.50
C ASN A 451 4.09 2.81 12.84
N CYS A 452 4.35 1.65 13.44
CA CYS A 452 5.06 1.55 14.72
C CYS A 452 6.57 1.77 14.61
N GLU A 453 7.10 1.91 13.40
CA GLU A 453 8.53 1.96 13.10
C GLU A 453 8.95 3.37 12.67
N GLU A 454 10.14 3.82 13.08
CA GLU A 454 10.82 5.02 12.55
C GLU A 454 11.82 4.66 11.43
N LEU A 455 12.37 3.44 11.47
CA LEU A 455 13.27 2.89 10.44
C LEU A 455 12.76 1.55 9.90
N LEU A 456 12.84 1.36 8.59
CA LEU A 456 12.31 0.19 7.89
C LEU A 456 13.42 -0.78 7.50
N PHE A 457 13.32 -2.04 7.95
CA PHE A 457 14.34 -3.06 7.69
C PHE A 457 14.22 -3.70 6.28
N GLN A 458 14.58 -2.92 5.27
CA GLN A 458 14.45 -3.26 3.86
C GLN A 458 15.36 -4.41 3.43
N ARG A 459 14.90 -5.15 2.42
CA ARG A 459 15.69 -6.14 1.67
C ARG A 459 15.76 -5.70 0.20
N PRO A 460 16.84 -5.02 -0.23
CA PRO A 460 16.93 -4.47 -1.58
C PRO A 460 17.36 -5.55 -2.58
N ASP A 461 16.41 -6.42 -2.95
CA ASP A 461 16.67 -7.54 -3.86
C ASP A 461 17.19 -7.06 -5.24
N ASP A 462 16.69 -5.93 -5.73
CA ASP A 462 17.03 -5.39 -7.06
C ASP A 462 18.32 -4.54 -7.07
N ALA A 463 18.81 -4.08 -5.91
CA ALA A 463 19.99 -3.21 -5.83
C ALA A 463 21.31 -3.91 -6.17
N ILE A 464 21.29 -5.24 -6.33
CA ILE A 464 22.40 -5.99 -6.91
C ILE A 464 22.66 -5.57 -8.38
N HIS A 465 21.63 -5.09 -9.06
CA HIS A 465 21.71 -4.51 -10.40
C HIS A 465 22.02 -3.02 -10.30
N ARG A 466 23.26 -2.65 -10.65
CA ARG A 466 23.79 -1.28 -10.56
C ARG A 466 22.88 -0.28 -11.27
N GLY A 467 22.51 0.79 -10.56
CA GLY A 467 21.69 1.88 -11.09
C GLY A 467 20.20 1.62 -11.18
N TYR A 468 19.74 0.40 -10.84
CA TYR A 468 18.33 0.02 -10.94
C TYR A 468 17.53 0.55 -9.75
N ASP A 469 17.89 0.14 -8.53
CA ASP A 469 17.24 0.59 -7.29
C ASP A 469 17.91 1.87 -6.77
N LYS A 470 17.47 3.01 -7.29
CA LYS A 470 18.05 4.33 -6.98
C LYS A 470 17.85 4.71 -5.51
N GLN A 471 16.75 4.31 -4.90
CA GLN A 471 16.47 4.62 -3.50
C GLN A 471 17.40 3.80 -2.60
N ALA A 472 17.56 2.51 -2.85
CA ALA A 472 18.50 1.68 -2.09
C ALA A 472 19.94 2.17 -2.26
N GLU A 473 20.37 2.54 -3.47
CA GLU A 473 21.72 3.08 -3.67
C GLU A 473 21.94 4.41 -2.94
N LEU A 474 20.95 5.31 -2.94
CA LEU A 474 20.98 6.55 -2.18
C LEU A 474 21.09 6.29 -0.67
N ASP A 475 20.26 5.39 -0.14
CA ASP A 475 20.21 5.09 1.29
C ASP A 475 21.47 4.36 1.77
N ILE A 476 21.96 3.38 1.00
CA ILE A 476 23.16 2.59 1.32
C ILE A 476 24.42 3.45 1.23
N ALA A 477 24.48 4.38 0.28
CA ALA A 477 25.59 5.32 0.16
C ALA A 477 25.57 6.43 1.23
N GLY A 478 24.44 6.61 1.92
CA GLY A 478 24.27 7.62 2.95
C GLY A 478 25.02 7.30 4.24
N PRO A 479 25.49 8.32 4.99
CA PRO A 479 26.07 8.12 6.31
C PRO A 479 25.01 7.68 7.32
N ASP A 480 25.47 7.08 8.43
CA ASP A 480 24.64 6.63 9.56
C ASP A 480 23.56 5.58 9.21
N THR A 481 23.73 4.84 8.11
CA THR A 481 22.85 3.74 7.73
C THR A 481 23.27 2.44 8.43
N PHE A 482 22.37 1.85 9.21
CA PHE A 482 22.59 0.50 9.75
C PHE A 482 22.51 -0.53 8.62
N LEU A 483 23.58 -1.29 8.42
CA LEU A 483 23.75 -2.25 7.32
C LEU A 483 23.97 -3.67 7.85
N SER A 484 23.45 -4.67 7.14
CA SER A 484 23.64 -6.08 7.47
C SER A 484 23.67 -6.94 6.21
N ASN A 485 24.46 -8.01 6.22
CA ASN A 485 24.66 -8.93 5.10
C ASN A 485 25.17 -8.28 3.80
N PHE A 486 26.04 -7.28 3.92
CA PHE A 486 26.88 -6.77 2.83
C PHE A 486 28.33 -7.24 2.99
N ALA A 487 29.08 -7.31 1.89
CA ALA A 487 30.51 -7.59 1.94
C ALA A 487 31.26 -6.34 2.46
N PRO A 488 32.21 -6.48 3.40
CA PRO A 488 33.07 -5.39 3.81
C PRO A 488 34.16 -5.17 2.75
N LEU A 489 34.04 -4.10 1.97
CA LEU A 489 34.95 -3.76 0.87
C LEU A 489 36.05 -2.81 1.36
N THR A 490 37.24 -2.91 0.78
CA THR A 490 38.45 -2.18 1.19
C THR A 490 38.83 -1.08 0.20
N HIS A 491 39.84 -0.28 0.53
CA HIS A 491 40.35 0.77 -0.36
C HIS A 491 40.77 0.20 -1.73
N ALA A 492 41.44 -0.95 -1.74
CA ALA A 492 41.83 -1.62 -2.98
C ALA A 492 40.61 -2.02 -3.84
N ASP A 493 39.53 -2.47 -3.21
CA ASP A 493 38.28 -2.79 -3.91
C ASP A 493 37.65 -1.53 -4.51
N ALA A 494 37.66 -0.39 -3.79
CA ALA A 494 37.15 0.88 -4.28
C ALA A 494 37.93 1.36 -5.53
N VAL A 495 39.26 1.31 -5.47
CA VAL A 495 40.13 1.64 -6.62
C VAL A 495 39.83 0.72 -7.81
N ALA A 496 39.76 -0.60 -7.59
CA ALA A 496 39.47 -1.56 -8.66
C ALA A 496 38.07 -1.35 -9.27
N MET A 497 37.07 -1.04 -8.44
CA MET A 497 35.71 -0.71 -8.90
C MET A 497 35.70 0.56 -9.75
N ARG A 498 36.46 1.59 -9.36
CA ARG A 498 36.57 2.85 -10.10
C ARG A 498 37.32 2.69 -11.42
N ASP A 499 38.38 1.86 -11.43
CA ASP A 499 39.18 1.57 -12.63
C ASP A 499 38.37 0.83 -13.71
N ASP A 500 37.36 0.03 -13.33
CA ASP A 500 36.34 -0.50 -14.24
C ASP A 500 35.29 0.57 -14.57
N ALA A 501 35.70 1.57 -15.36
CA ALA A 501 34.88 2.72 -15.71
C ALA A 501 33.51 2.36 -16.34
N VAL A 502 33.43 1.22 -17.06
CA VAL A 502 32.18 0.78 -17.69
C VAL A 502 31.18 0.34 -16.64
N ALA A 503 31.57 -0.58 -15.75
CA ALA A 503 30.67 -1.08 -14.73
C ALA A 503 30.44 -0.05 -13.61
N PHE A 504 31.41 0.84 -13.37
CA PHE A 504 31.26 2.00 -12.47
C PHE A 504 30.21 2.99 -12.97
N SER A 505 30.17 3.26 -14.28
CA SER A 505 29.19 4.21 -14.86
C SER A 505 27.72 3.80 -14.70
N GLN A 506 27.46 2.53 -14.40
CA GLN A 506 26.11 1.99 -14.19
C GLN A 506 25.54 2.33 -12.81
N PHE A 507 26.36 2.56 -11.79
CA PHE A 507 25.89 3.00 -10.47
C PHE A 507 25.23 4.38 -10.55
N THR A 508 24.30 4.67 -9.66
CA THR A 508 23.80 6.03 -9.45
C THR A 508 24.89 6.95 -8.90
N GLU A 509 24.66 8.26 -9.00
CA GLU A 509 25.62 9.26 -8.51
C GLU A 509 26.00 9.07 -7.04
N PRO A 510 25.06 8.88 -6.07
CA PRO A 510 25.42 8.68 -4.67
C PRO A 510 26.41 7.53 -4.44
N MET A 511 26.18 6.38 -5.08
CA MET A 511 27.05 5.21 -4.94
C MET A 511 28.41 5.44 -5.60
N ARG A 512 28.45 6.13 -6.75
CA ARG A 512 29.71 6.51 -7.40
C ARG A 512 30.53 7.48 -6.55
N THR A 513 29.87 8.43 -5.89
CA THR A 513 30.52 9.36 -4.95
C THR A 513 31.13 8.60 -3.78
N LEU A 514 30.37 7.72 -3.12
CA LEU A 514 30.89 6.90 -2.02
C LEU A 514 32.15 6.11 -2.45
N ILE A 515 32.08 5.41 -3.59
CA ILE A 515 33.21 4.61 -4.09
C ILE A 515 34.42 5.51 -4.42
N SER A 516 34.17 6.67 -5.03
CA SER A 516 35.25 7.60 -5.43
C SER A 516 35.92 8.23 -4.23
N ASP A 517 35.15 8.72 -3.26
CA ASP A 517 35.66 9.33 -2.03
C ASP A 517 36.51 8.32 -1.24
N PHE A 518 36.08 7.05 -1.21
CA PHE A 518 36.85 5.98 -0.58
C PHE A 518 38.14 5.65 -1.36
N ALA A 519 38.09 5.62 -2.70
CA ALA A 519 39.26 5.39 -3.56
C ALA A 519 40.26 6.56 -3.60
N ASP A 520 39.83 7.78 -3.25
CA ASP A 520 40.66 8.98 -3.14
C ASP A 520 41.20 9.22 -1.71
N SER A 521 40.66 8.50 -0.73
CA SER A 521 41.15 8.56 0.66
C SER A 521 42.55 7.96 0.80
N ASP A 522 43.24 8.30 1.90
CA ASP A 522 44.48 7.61 2.26
C ASP A 522 44.15 6.12 2.54
N PRO A 523 44.88 5.13 1.97
CA PRO A 523 44.64 3.71 2.23
C PRO A 523 44.61 3.31 3.71
N ASP A 524 45.29 4.09 4.58
CA ASP A 524 45.34 3.88 6.03
C ASP A 524 44.32 4.75 6.80
N ALA A 525 43.45 5.50 6.10
CA ALA A 525 42.40 6.32 6.71
C ALA A 525 41.27 5.47 7.31
N SER A 526 40.59 6.06 8.30
CA SER A 526 39.32 5.55 8.82
C SER A 526 38.15 6.22 8.08
N PRO A 527 37.08 5.49 7.73
CA PRO A 527 36.86 4.07 7.99
C PRO A 527 37.65 3.15 7.03
N THR A 528 38.08 1.98 7.52
CA THR A 528 38.84 0.98 6.72
C THR A 528 37.97 0.19 5.74
N PHE A 529 36.64 0.26 5.88
CA PHE A 529 35.70 -0.47 5.05
C PHE A 529 34.56 0.41 4.56
N PHE A 530 34.02 0.05 3.39
CA PHE A 530 32.76 0.54 2.85
C PHE A 530 31.91 -0.64 2.35
N VAL A 531 30.68 -0.36 1.91
CA VAL A 531 29.79 -1.36 1.28
C VAL A 531 29.32 -0.85 -0.08
N SER A 532 28.91 -1.76 -0.96
CA SER A 532 28.27 -1.45 -2.24
C SER A 532 26.95 -2.18 -2.35
N SER A 533 25.95 -1.55 -2.98
CA SER A 533 24.66 -2.15 -3.32
C SER A 533 24.82 -3.46 -4.13
N ALA A 534 25.84 -3.52 -4.99
CA ALA A 534 26.13 -4.66 -5.86
C ALA A 534 26.88 -5.82 -5.16
N ASN A 535 27.29 -5.65 -3.90
CA ASN A 535 28.14 -6.61 -3.20
C ASN A 535 27.53 -7.09 -1.87
N PRO A 536 26.46 -7.91 -1.91
CA PRO A 536 26.00 -8.63 -0.73
C PRO A 536 27.09 -9.51 -0.11
N ARG A 537 26.94 -9.83 1.17
CA ARG A 537 27.82 -10.77 1.89
C ARG A 537 27.86 -12.11 1.15
N LEU A 538 29.05 -12.69 1.02
CA LEU A 538 29.19 -14.06 0.54
C LEU A 538 28.86 -15.07 1.67
N VAL A 539 27.97 -16.01 1.38
CA VAL A 539 27.65 -17.18 2.20
C VAL A 539 27.99 -18.41 1.36
N ASP A 540 28.93 -19.21 1.82
CA ASP A 540 29.47 -20.36 1.07
C ASP A 540 29.90 -20.00 -0.37
N GLY A 541 30.53 -18.84 -0.52
CA GLY A 541 31.04 -18.33 -1.80
C GLY A 541 29.99 -17.69 -2.72
N THR A 542 28.71 -17.67 -2.34
CA THR A 542 27.63 -17.09 -3.13
C THR A 542 27.07 -15.82 -2.48
N PRO A 543 26.74 -14.75 -3.24
CA PRO A 543 26.06 -13.59 -2.68
C PRO A 543 24.78 -13.96 -1.94
N SER A 544 24.64 -13.46 -0.71
CA SER A 544 23.45 -13.63 0.11
C SER A 544 22.23 -13.06 -0.61
N LYS A 545 21.12 -13.81 -0.58
CA LYS A 545 19.79 -13.35 -1.05
C LYS A 545 19.03 -12.53 0.01
N ASN A 546 19.73 -12.09 1.06
CA ASN A 546 19.14 -11.32 2.15
C ASN A 546 20.05 -10.15 2.59
N PRO A 547 20.50 -9.27 1.66
CA PRO A 547 21.10 -8.00 2.03
C PRO A 547 20.07 -7.16 2.79
N ARG A 548 20.49 -6.38 3.78
CA ARG A 548 19.58 -5.64 4.66
C ARG A 548 20.13 -4.28 5.05
N TYR A 549 19.24 -3.30 5.13
CA TYR A 549 19.56 -1.99 5.71
C TYR A 549 18.34 -1.40 6.42
N LEU A 550 18.57 -0.48 7.37
CA LEU A 550 17.51 0.32 7.97
C LEU A 550 17.31 1.61 7.18
N GLN A 551 16.23 1.65 6.39
CA GLN A 551 15.80 2.82 5.65
C GLN A 551 15.12 3.81 6.59
N LYS A 552 15.51 5.09 6.52
CA LYS A 552 14.74 6.17 7.15
C LYS A 552 13.39 6.30 6.47
N ARG A 553 12.33 6.38 7.27
CA ARG A 553 10.95 6.48 6.77
C ARG A 553 10.78 7.58 5.70
N PRO A 554 10.25 7.25 4.50
CA PRO A 554 10.14 8.21 3.40
C PRO A 554 9.31 9.45 3.71
N ASP A 555 8.31 9.36 4.58
CA ASP A 555 7.52 10.51 5.04
C ASP A 555 8.34 11.51 5.86
N ARG A 556 9.42 11.05 6.51
CA ARG A 556 10.40 11.87 7.24
C ARG A 556 11.50 12.41 6.32
N THR A 557 12.06 11.57 5.45
CA THR A 557 13.14 11.99 4.54
C THR A 557 12.66 12.92 3.45
N ASN A 558 11.39 12.86 3.08
CA ASN A 558 10.73 13.78 2.15
C ASN A 558 9.78 14.75 2.86
N ALA A 559 10.23 15.32 3.99
CA ALA A 559 9.42 16.16 4.87
C ALA A 559 8.74 17.34 4.16
N GLU A 560 9.39 17.98 3.17
CA GLU A 560 8.78 19.07 2.39
C GLU A 560 7.54 18.58 1.64
N ALA A 561 7.63 17.46 0.91
CA ALA A 561 6.49 16.92 0.18
C ALA A 561 5.36 16.47 1.13
N THR A 562 5.72 15.89 2.29
CA THR A 562 4.77 15.51 3.35
C THR A 562 4.04 16.74 3.89
N ALA A 563 4.76 17.82 4.22
CA ALA A 563 4.17 19.06 4.72
C ALA A 563 3.24 19.72 3.68
N VAL A 564 3.59 19.64 2.40
CA VAL A 564 2.72 20.17 1.34
C VAL A 564 1.45 19.33 1.18
N ALA A 565 1.55 18.00 1.27
CA ALA A 565 0.40 17.10 1.21
C ALA A 565 -0.55 17.27 2.40
N ASP A 566 0.01 17.47 3.59
CA ASP A 566 -0.73 17.77 4.81
C ASP A 566 -1.50 19.10 4.68
N LEU A 567 -0.81 20.18 4.30
CA LEU A 567 -1.45 21.48 4.11
C LEU A 567 -2.56 21.41 3.04
N ALA A 568 -2.30 20.77 1.90
CA ALA A 568 -3.31 20.58 0.85
C ALA A 568 -4.56 19.85 1.37
N SER A 569 -4.38 18.86 2.24
CA SER A 569 -5.48 18.10 2.85
C SER A 569 -6.31 18.93 3.84
N HIS A 570 -5.70 19.89 4.54
CA HIS A 570 -6.40 20.86 5.40
C HIS A 570 -7.16 21.90 4.58
N LEU A 571 -6.53 22.45 3.54
CA LEU A 571 -7.12 23.48 2.68
C LEU A 571 -8.42 23.00 2.02
N VAL A 572 -8.41 21.80 1.41
CA VAL A 572 -9.60 21.22 0.77
C VAL A 572 -10.72 20.91 1.77
N ARG A 573 -10.40 20.74 3.05
CA ARG A 573 -11.38 20.49 4.13
C ARG A 573 -11.77 21.76 4.89
N LYS A 574 -11.21 22.92 4.51
CA LYS A 574 -11.41 24.21 5.18
C LYS A 574 -11.07 24.18 6.68
N LEU A 575 -10.09 23.37 7.06
CA LEU A 575 -9.60 23.27 8.43
C LEU A 575 -8.40 24.19 8.63
N PRO A 576 -8.22 24.75 9.85
CA PRO A 576 -6.96 25.38 10.24
C PRO A 576 -5.81 24.37 10.19
N SER A 577 -4.62 24.84 9.83
CA SER A 577 -3.45 23.99 9.60
C SER A 577 -2.86 23.32 10.85
N HIS A 578 -3.23 23.79 12.05
CA HIS A 578 -2.82 23.22 13.33
C HIS A 578 -3.82 22.18 13.88
N GLN A 579 -5.01 22.06 13.28
CA GLN A 579 -6.03 21.13 13.74
C GLN A 579 -5.65 19.71 13.31
N PRO A 580 -5.64 18.69 14.18
CA PRO A 580 -5.37 17.32 13.77
C PRO A 580 -6.34 16.82 12.69
N LEU A 581 -5.79 16.20 11.63
CA LEU A 581 -6.54 15.63 10.51
C LEU A 581 -6.25 14.13 10.35
N PRO A 582 -6.86 13.25 11.16
CA PRO A 582 -6.79 11.82 10.92
C PRO A 582 -7.50 11.47 9.60
N LEU A 583 -6.75 10.85 8.68
CA LEU A 583 -7.27 10.40 7.39
C LEU A 583 -7.54 8.89 7.45
N PRO A 584 -8.81 8.45 7.48
CA PRO A 584 -9.12 7.04 7.57
C PRO A 584 -8.76 6.29 6.29
N VAL A 585 -8.59 4.97 6.42
CA VAL A 585 -8.42 4.06 5.29
C VAL A 585 -9.61 4.20 4.34
N ASP A 586 -9.34 4.26 3.05
CA ASP A 586 -10.36 4.31 2.01
C ASP A 586 -10.50 2.97 1.28
N ILE A 587 -9.36 2.31 1.00
CA ILE A 587 -9.28 1.11 0.18
C ILE A 587 -8.40 0.08 0.88
N VAL A 588 -8.93 -1.14 1.01
CA VAL A 588 -8.17 -2.30 1.48
C VAL A 588 -7.89 -3.23 0.31
N ALA A 589 -6.63 -3.26 -0.13
CA ALA A 589 -6.19 -4.06 -1.27
C ALA A 589 -4.99 -4.93 -0.91
N ALA A 590 -5.30 -6.12 -0.41
CA ALA A 590 -4.30 -7.15 -0.14
C ALA A 590 -3.58 -7.58 -1.43
N GLY A 591 -2.46 -8.27 -1.26
CA GLY A 591 -1.67 -8.82 -2.35
C GLY A 591 -1.47 -10.32 -2.21
N ARG A 592 -1.44 -11.00 -3.34
CA ARG A 592 -1.22 -12.44 -3.39
C ARG A 592 -0.04 -12.78 -4.28
N ARG A 593 0.82 -13.67 -3.80
CA ARG A 593 1.90 -14.25 -4.63
C ARG A 593 1.36 -15.49 -5.33
N ASN A 594 1.23 -15.37 -6.65
CA ASN A 594 0.85 -16.48 -7.51
C ASN A 594 2.08 -17.13 -8.14
N ASN A 595 1.97 -18.42 -8.44
CA ASN A 595 3.02 -19.17 -9.14
C ASN A 595 2.41 -20.22 -10.08
N PRO A 596 3.06 -20.48 -11.23
CA PRO A 596 2.75 -21.63 -12.05
C PRO A 596 3.17 -22.93 -11.32
N PRO A 597 2.80 -24.12 -11.86
CA PRO A 597 3.41 -25.37 -11.45
C PRO A 597 4.94 -25.31 -11.62
N ASP A 598 5.70 -25.73 -10.60
CA ASP A 598 7.17 -25.79 -10.67
C ASP A 598 7.70 -26.98 -9.86
N GLY A 599 7.96 -28.10 -10.55
CA GLY A 599 8.40 -29.35 -9.92
C GLY A 599 7.40 -29.82 -8.83
N PRO A 600 7.81 -29.91 -7.56
CA PRO A 600 6.93 -30.29 -6.45
C PRO A 600 6.03 -29.15 -5.94
N VAL A 601 6.18 -27.92 -6.45
CA VAL A 601 5.38 -26.77 -6.00
C VAL A 601 4.01 -26.79 -6.71
N PRO A 602 2.89 -26.87 -5.97
CA PRO A 602 1.57 -26.88 -6.57
C PRO A 602 1.24 -25.54 -7.24
N PRO A 603 0.40 -25.54 -8.30
CA PRO A 603 -0.01 -24.29 -8.93
C PRO A 603 -0.89 -23.47 -8.00
N LEU A 604 -0.68 -22.15 -8.06
CA LEU A 604 -1.48 -21.15 -7.37
C LEU A 604 -1.65 -19.94 -8.30
N CYS A 605 -2.27 -20.16 -9.45
CA CYS A 605 -2.34 -19.16 -10.53
C CYS A 605 -3.75 -18.98 -11.12
N SER A 606 -4.80 -19.26 -10.35
CA SER A 606 -6.20 -19.05 -10.76
C SER A 606 -6.68 -17.59 -10.70
N TYR A 607 -5.90 -16.68 -10.11
CA TYR A 607 -6.29 -15.28 -9.98
C TYR A 607 -5.93 -14.48 -11.24
N ASN A 608 -6.83 -13.58 -11.62
CA ASN A 608 -6.58 -12.53 -12.59
C ASN A 608 -5.89 -11.31 -11.91
N PRO A 609 -5.63 -10.19 -12.62
CA PRO A 609 -4.94 -9.03 -12.05
C PRO A 609 -5.55 -8.46 -10.75
N LEU A 610 -6.87 -8.46 -10.60
CA LEU A 610 -7.56 -7.85 -9.47
C LEU A 610 -8.90 -8.54 -9.20
N HIS A 611 -9.01 -9.08 -7.99
CA HIS A 611 -10.24 -9.69 -7.47
C HIS A 611 -10.90 -8.81 -6.41
N TYR A 612 -12.22 -8.87 -6.34
CA TYR A 612 -13.03 -8.45 -5.21
C TYR A 612 -13.60 -9.70 -4.53
N MET A 613 -13.47 -9.78 -3.21
CA MET A 613 -14.00 -10.88 -2.42
C MET A 613 -14.99 -10.33 -1.39
N GLU A 614 -16.17 -10.94 -1.35
CA GLU A 614 -17.10 -10.77 -0.24
C GLU A 614 -16.46 -11.34 1.04
N LEU A 615 -16.95 -10.92 2.22
CA LEU A 615 -16.27 -11.22 3.48
C LEU A 615 -16.04 -12.71 3.76
N PRO A 616 -16.95 -13.67 3.46
CA PRO A 616 -16.68 -15.09 3.69
C PRO A 616 -15.48 -15.60 2.89
N GLU A 617 -15.43 -15.30 1.60
CA GLU A 617 -14.34 -15.69 0.70
C GLU A 617 -13.03 -14.98 1.09
N LEU A 618 -13.10 -13.68 1.40
CA LEU A 618 -11.95 -12.89 1.85
C LEU A 618 -11.33 -13.47 3.14
N PHE A 619 -12.17 -13.84 4.11
CA PHE A 619 -11.68 -14.42 5.36
C PHE A 619 -11.12 -15.83 5.17
N ALA A 620 -11.62 -16.61 4.21
CA ALA A 620 -11.00 -17.88 3.86
C ALA A 620 -9.56 -17.68 3.32
N GLU A 621 -9.35 -16.66 2.48
CA GLU A 621 -8.01 -16.26 2.00
C GLU A 621 -7.13 -15.77 3.16
N PHE A 622 -7.64 -14.89 4.02
CA PHE A 622 -6.88 -14.33 5.16
C PHE A 622 -6.51 -15.38 6.22
N ILE A 623 -7.42 -16.28 6.57
CA ILE A 623 -7.16 -17.40 7.48
C ILE A 623 -6.02 -18.27 6.90
N SER A 624 -6.06 -18.52 5.59
CA SER A 624 -5.15 -19.44 4.93
C SER A 624 -3.79 -18.83 4.59
N SER A 625 -3.75 -17.56 4.18
CA SER A 625 -2.56 -16.80 3.77
C SER A 625 -1.58 -17.67 2.95
N MET A 626 -2.05 -18.12 1.79
CA MET A 626 -1.43 -19.20 1.02
C MET A 626 -0.21 -18.75 0.22
N THR A 627 0.76 -19.65 0.07
CA THR A 627 1.96 -19.41 -0.74
C THR A 627 2.51 -20.70 -1.33
N GLY A 628 3.06 -20.66 -2.55
CA GLY A 628 3.77 -21.80 -3.15
C GLY A 628 5.13 -22.07 -2.51
N LYS A 629 5.65 -21.18 -1.64
CA LYS A 629 6.87 -21.46 -0.86
C LYS A 629 6.55 -22.49 0.23
N SER A 630 7.44 -23.47 0.41
CA SER A 630 7.34 -24.50 1.46
C SER A 630 5.99 -25.25 1.43
N PRO A 631 5.68 -25.97 0.33
CA PRO A 631 4.44 -26.72 0.21
C PRO A 631 4.31 -27.78 1.31
N SER A 632 3.08 -28.12 1.66
CA SER A 632 2.78 -29.17 2.62
C SER A 632 2.66 -30.52 1.94
N THR A 633 2.50 -31.59 2.72
CA THR A 633 2.25 -32.93 2.17
C THR A 633 0.95 -33.03 1.36
N THR A 634 0.01 -32.11 1.53
CA THR A 634 -1.33 -32.17 0.92
C THR A 634 -1.75 -30.90 0.16
N GLY A 635 -0.91 -29.86 0.09
CA GLY A 635 -1.29 -28.58 -0.53
C GLY A 635 -0.21 -27.51 -0.44
N ALA A 636 -0.61 -26.24 -0.56
CA ALA A 636 0.31 -25.11 -0.52
C ALA A 636 0.89 -24.85 0.89
N GLY A 637 1.93 -24.03 0.96
CA GLY A 637 2.38 -23.42 2.22
C GLY A 637 1.34 -22.42 2.75
N SER A 638 1.40 -22.13 4.05
CA SER A 638 0.57 -21.12 4.72
C SER A 638 1.45 -20.28 5.62
N GLU A 639 1.31 -18.95 5.56
CA GLU A 639 1.93 -18.02 6.51
C GLU A 639 1.09 -17.83 7.79
N GLY A 640 0.02 -18.63 7.96
CA GLY A 640 -0.95 -18.53 9.04
C GLY A 640 -1.86 -17.30 8.92
N ALA A 641 -2.89 -17.23 9.78
CA ALA A 641 -3.89 -16.16 9.74
C ALA A 641 -3.27 -14.77 9.61
N MET A 642 -3.76 -13.99 8.64
CA MET A 642 -3.34 -12.62 8.34
C MET A 642 -1.83 -12.46 8.08
N THR A 643 -1.13 -13.53 7.65
CA THR A 643 0.34 -13.62 7.53
C THR A 643 1.12 -13.44 8.84
N LYS A 644 0.44 -13.64 9.97
CA LYS A 644 0.98 -13.43 11.32
C LYS A 644 1.33 -14.73 12.04
N GLY A 645 1.30 -15.89 11.39
CA GLY A 645 1.65 -17.18 11.99
C GLY A 645 2.99 -17.15 12.77
N PRO A 646 4.08 -16.59 12.20
CA PRO A 646 5.37 -16.47 12.91
C PRO A 646 5.42 -15.35 13.99
N PHE A 647 4.41 -14.47 14.02
CA PHE A 647 4.42 -13.22 14.78
C PHE A 647 3.21 -13.08 15.72
N ASN A 648 2.48 -14.16 15.99
CA ASN A 648 1.37 -14.17 16.93
C ASN A 648 1.60 -15.25 17.99
N ALA A 649 1.69 -14.83 19.26
CA ALA A 649 1.84 -15.72 20.39
C ALA A 649 0.50 -16.15 21.03
N MET A 650 -0.62 -15.66 20.51
CA MET A 650 -1.99 -15.89 21.01
C MET A 650 -2.76 -16.82 20.05
N PRO A 651 -3.90 -17.40 20.48
CA PRO A 651 -4.82 -18.06 19.56
C PRO A 651 -5.17 -17.13 18.39
N ALA A 652 -4.86 -17.56 17.16
CA ALA A 652 -5.00 -16.72 15.96
C ALA A 652 -6.44 -16.21 15.72
N VAL A 653 -7.43 -16.93 16.26
CA VAL A 653 -8.84 -16.55 16.23
C VAL A 653 -9.14 -15.20 16.89
N LEU A 654 -8.30 -14.74 17.84
CA LEU A 654 -8.47 -13.43 18.47
C LEU A 654 -8.23 -12.29 17.46
N ASP A 655 -7.18 -12.42 16.64
CA ASP A 655 -6.91 -11.50 15.52
C ASP A 655 -8.03 -11.57 14.49
N LEU A 656 -8.45 -12.78 14.11
CA LEU A 656 -9.49 -12.98 13.09
C LEU A 656 -10.84 -12.37 13.50
N ASN A 657 -11.25 -12.52 14.76
CA ASN A 657 -12.47 -11.91 15.27
C ASN A 657 -12.41 -10.37 15.20
N ALA A 658 -11.26 -9.76 15.53
CA ALA A 658 -11.08 -8.32 15.45
C ALA A 658 -11.06 -7.83 13.99
N ALA A 659 -10.30 -8.51 13.13
CA ALA A 659 -10.25 -8.20 11.71
C ALA A 659 -11.62 -8.31 11.05
N PHE A 660 -12.40 -9.36 11.35
CA PHE A 660 -13.76 -9.52 10.81
C PHE A 660 -14.65 -8.35 11.17
N LEU A 661 -14.65 -7.97 12.45
CA LEU A 661 -15.39 -6.79 12.90
C LEU A 661 -14.90 -5.52 12.22
N SER A 662 -13.59 -5.39 11.99
CA SER A 662 -12.99 -4.27 11.27
C SER A 662 -13.63 -4.10 9.90
N PHE A 663 -13.71 -5.16 9.09
CA PHE A 663 -14.35 -5.12 7.77
C PHE A 663 -15.87 -4.94 7.85
N ALA A 664 -16.57 -5.70 8.70
CA ALA A 664 -18.03 -5.68 8.76
C ALA A 664 -18.56 -4.32 9.26
N LEU A 665 -17.92 -3.71 10.26
CA LEU A 665 -18.37 -2.44 10.85
C LEU A 665 -18.03 -1.21 10.00
N THR A 666 -16.95 -1.29 9.21
CA THR A 666 -16.51 -0.23 8.31
C THR A 666 -17.14 -0.33 6.92
N GLY A 667 -17.62 -1.51 6.53
CA GLY A 667 -18.13 -1.78 5.19
C GLY A 667 -17.05 -1.64 4.12
N TYR A 668 -15.80 -2.02 4.41
CA TYR A 668 -14.75 -2.03 3.40
C TYR A 668 -14.92 -3.19 2.42
N ASP A 669 -14.77 -2.89 1.13
CA ASP A 669 -14.65 -3.90 0.07
C ASP A 669 -13.26 -4.57 0.16
N GLY A 670 -13.22 -5.91 0.13
CA GLY A 670 -11.98 -6.69 0.18
C GLY A 670 -11.39 -6.92 -1.21
N TRP A 671 -10.30 -6.23 -1.53
CA TRP A 671 -9.60 -6.39 -2.81
C TRP A 671 -8.35 -7.28 -2.67
N VAL A 672 -8.10 -8.11 -3.68
CA VAL A 672 -6.89 -8.95 -3.77
C VAL A 672 -6.21 -8.72 -5.12
N SER A 673 -5.01 -8.14 -5.07
CA SER A 673 -4.17 -7.88 -6.25
C SER A 673 -3.18 -9.01 -6.51
N CYS A 674 -2.92 -9.29 -7.78
CA CYS A 674 -2.01 -10.33 -8.21
C CYS A 674 -0.54 -9.84 -8.25
N ALA A 675 0.38 -10.68 -7.78
CA ALA A 675 1.83 -10.55 -7.97
C ALA A 675 2.45 -11.90 -8.39
N GLY A 676 3.60 -11.84 -9.08
CA GLY A 676 4.29 -13.01 -9.62
C GLY A 676 3.75 -13.42 -10.98
N TYR A 677 2.61 -14.09 -11.03
CA TYR A 677 2.02 -14.66 -12.25
C TYR A 677 0.50 -14.50 -12.34
N VAL A 678 -0.01 -14.25 -13.55
CA VAL A 678 -1.44 -14.35 -13.90
C VAL A 678 -1.62 -15.57 -14.79
N GLY A 679 -2.30 -16.61 -14.29
CA GLY A 679 -2.28 -17.91 -14.97
C GLY A 679 -0.89 -18.56 -15.00
N PRO A 680 -0.74 -19.72 -15.64
CA PRO A 680 0.52 -20.44 -15.70
C PRO A 680 1.58 -19.80 -16.63
N HIS A 681 1.20 -18.88 -17.53
CA HIS A 681 2.09 -18.44 -18.61
C HIS A 681 2.49 -16.96 -18.54
N VAL A 682 1.73 -16.11 -17.84
CA VAL A 682 1.99 -14.66 -17.84
C VAL A 682 2.68 -14.24 -16.54
N ARG A 683 4.00 -14.05 -16.60
CA ARG A 683 4.75 -13.41 -15.52
C ARG A 683 4.38 -11.93 -15.44
N VAL A 684 4.19 -11.41 -14.24
CA VAL A 684 3.83 -10.01 -13.96
C VAL A 684 4.68 -9.34 -12.88
N ASP A 685 5.52 -10.10 -12.17
CA ASP A 685 6.31 -9.62 -11.03
C ASP A 685 5.46 -8.73 -10.09
N HIS A 686 5.81 -7.45 -9.93
CA HIS A 686 5.06 -6.45 -9.17
C HIS A 686 4.41 -5.36 -10.03
N ASP A 687 4.36 -5.53 -11.35
CA ASP A 687 3.84 -4.52 -12.29
C ASP A 687 2.40 -4.12 -11.95
N ILE A 688 1.55 -5.10 -11.60
CA ILE A 688 0.17 -4.86 -11.18
C ILE A 688 0.09 -4.27 -9.77
N SER A 689 0.98 -4.71 -8.86
CA SER A 689 0.99 -4.24 -7.47
C SER A 689 1.17 -2.72 -7.38
N MET A 690 2.02 -2.14 -8.23
CA MET A 690 2.26 -0.69 -8.29
C MET A 690 1.09 0.11 -8.89
N LEU A 691 0.25 -0.53 -9.73
CA LEU A 691 -0.89 0.11 -10.39
C LEU A 691 -2.14 0.22 -9.51
N VAL A 692 -2.28 -0.63 -8.48
CA VAL A 692 -3.40 -0.62 -7.53
C VAL A 692 -3.67 0.78 -6.94
N PRO A 693 -2.70 1.46 -6.29
CA PRO A 693 -2.95 2.79 -5.72
C PRO A 693 -3.24 3.83 -6.81
N GLU A 694 -2.65 3.68 -7.99
CA GLU A 694 -2.84 4.60 -9.12
C GLU A 694 -4.28 4.52 -9.67
N VAL A 695 -4.86 3.33 -9.82
CA VAL A 695 -6.22 3.18 -10.34
C VAL A 695 -7.27 3.62 -9.32
N PHE A 696 -7.16 3.17 -8.06
CA PHE A 696 -8.16 3.47 -7.03
C PHE A 696 -8.18 4.93 -6.60
N SER A 697 -7.01 5.60 -6.53
CA SER A 697 -6.94 7.03 -6.19
C SER A 697 -7.54 7.91 -7.26
N ARG A 698 -7.62 7.43 -8.51
CA ARG A 698 -8.26 8.12 -9.64
C ARG A 698 -9.72 7.74 -9.81
N MET A 699 -10.32 6.97 -8.91
CA MET A 699 -11.75 6.64 -8.88
C MET A 699 -12.43 7.39 -7.73
N THR A 700 -13.64 7.90 -7.96
CA THR A 700 -14.44 8.48 -6.87
C THR A 700 -14.88 7.38 -5.90
N PRO A 701 -15.21 7.71 -4.64
CA PRO A 701 -15.74 6.73 -3.70
C PRO A 701 -16.95 5.96 -4.24
N ALA A 702 -17.87 6.61 -4.95
CA ALA A 702 -19.05 5.98 -5.55
C ALA A 702 -18.69 5.01 -6.68
N GLU A 703 -17.76 5.41 -7.57
CA GLU A 703 -17.32 4.58 -8.70
C GLU A 703 -16.69 3.27 -8.25
N ARG A 704 -15.89 3.31 -7.18
CA ARG A 704 -15.06 2.17 -6.73
C ARG A 704 -15.74 1.24 -5.73
N THR A 705 -16.99 1.49 -5.37
CA THR A 705 -17.75 0.52 -4.57
C THR A 705 -17.93 -0.79 -5.35
N ALA A 706 -17.70 -1.93 -4.72
CA ALA A 706 -17.84 -3.22 -5.38
C ALA A 706 -19.25 -3.42 -5.96
N ALA A 707 -20.29 -2.98 -5.24
CA ALA A 707 -21.67 -3.01 -5.70
C ALA A 707 -21.88 -2.24 -7.03
N ASN A 708 -21.33 -1.03 -7.15
CA ASN A 708 -21.41 -0.27 -8.40
C ASN A 708 -20.64 -0.97 -9.52
N LEU A 709 -19.45 -1.49 -9.23
CA LEU A 709 -18.61 -2.15 -10.23
C LEU A 709 -19.23 -3.45 -10.74
N VAL A 710 -19.91 -4.22 -9.89
CA VAL A 710 -20.72 -5.37 -10.30
C VAL A 710 -21.91 -4.91 -11.15
N ALA A 711 -22.66 -3.91 -10.71
CA ALA A 711 -23.85 -3.42 -11.41
C ALA A 711 -23.55 -2.93 -12.84
N GLU A 712 -22.38 -2.34 -13.07
CA GLU A 712 -21.96 -1.87 -14.39
C GLU A 712 -21.16 -2.90 -15.22
N GLY A 713 -21.00 -4.14 -14.73
CA GLY A 713 -20.29 -5.21 -15.42
C GLY A 713 -18.76 -5.06 -15.44
N ALA A 714 -18.20 -4.18 -14.59
CA ALA A 714 -16.75 -4.05 -14.39
C ALA A 714 -16.18 -5.19 -13.54
N LEU A 715 -17.03 -5.86 -12.75
CA LEU A 715 -16.71 -7.09 -12.04
C LEU A 715 -17.64 -8.22 -12.50
N GLU A 716 -17.10 -9.42 -12.67
CA GLU A 716 -17.88 -10.63 -12.91
C GLU A 716 -17.67 -11.65 -11.79
N ARG A 717 -18.74 -12.35 -11.39
CA ARG A 717 -18.67 -13.44 -10.40
C ARG A 717 -18.02 -14.65 -11.04
N ILE A 718 -17.15 -15.33 -10.31
CA ILE A 718 -16.64 -16.65 -10.71
C ILE A 718 -17.58 -17.70 -10.12
N GLU A 719 -18.02 -18.66 -10.94
CA GLU A 719 -18.95 -19.72 -10.54
C GLU A 719 -18.25 -21.07 -10.45
N ASP A 720 -18.80 -21.96 -9.63
CA ASP A 720 -18.39 -23.37 -9.63
C ASP A 720 -18.73 -24.02 -10.99
N PHE A 721 -17.89 -24.92 -11.46
CA PHE A 721 -18.09 -25.61 -12.74
C PHE A 721 -17.62 -27.07 -12.68
N GLU A 722 -18.05 -27.88 -13.65
CA GLU A 722 -17.63 -29.27 -13.77
C GLU A 722 -16.41 -29.39 -14.69
N PHE A 723 -15.35 -30.03 -14.22
CA PHE A 723 -14.16 -30.36 -14.99
C PHE A 723 -13.82 -31.84 -14.77
N GLU A 724 -13.72 -32.64 -15.84
CA GLU A 724 -13.41 -34.09 -15.75
C GLU A 724 -14.29 -34.90 -14.76
N GLY A 725 -15.56 -34.51 -14.60
CA GLY A 725 -16.54 -35.21 -13.74
C GLY A 725 -16.43 -34.90 -12.24
N ARG A 726 -15.70 -33.84 -11.88
CA ARG A 726 -15.64 -33.28 -10.52
C ARG A 726 -16.02 -31.80 -10.54
N THR A 727 -16.66 -31.36 -9.48
CA THR A 727 -16.97 -29.94 -9.26
C THR A 727 -15.71 -29.19 -8.82
N VAL A 728 -15.34 -28.16 -9.58
CA VAL A 728 -14.32 -27.18 -9.23
C VAL A 728 -14.99 -26.04 -8.46
N LEU A 729 -14.61 -25.85 -7.19
CA LEU A 729 -15.22 -24.86 -6.29
C LEU A 729 -14.67 -23.44 -6.52
N ALA A 730 -14.76 -22.95 -7.76
CA ALA A 730 -14.16 -21.68 -8.17
C ALA A 730 -14.90 -20.44 -7.64
N SER A 731 -16.12 -20.57 -7.12
CA SER A 731 -16.86 -19.50 -6.43
C SER A 731 -16.09 -18.90 -5.25
N ARG A 732 -15.17 -19.66 -4.64
CA ARG A 732 -14.28 -19.20 -3.57
C ARG A 732 -13.34 -18.07 -4.00
N LEU A 733 -13.16 -17.85 -5.30
CA LEU A 733 -12.35 -16.76 -5.84
C LEU A 733 -13.10 -15.41 -5.90
N GLY A 734 -14.40 -15.40 -5.57
CA GLY A 734 -15.23 -14.21 -5.53
C GLY A 734 -15.50 -13.63 -6.92
N TYR A 735 -15.21 -12.35 -7.07
CA TYR A 735 -15.38 -11.59 -8.31
C TYR A 735 -14.02 -11.19 -8.86
N ARG A 736 -13.95 -10.95 -10.16
CA ARG A 736 -12.73 -10.49 -10.83
C ARG A 736 -12.99 -9.34 -11.79
N MET A 737 -11.98 -8.51 -12.03
CA MET A 737 -12.09 -7.41 -12.99
C MET A 737 -12.30 -7.91 -14.42
N THR A 738 -13.12 -7.20 -15.19
CA THR A 738 -13.40 -7.50 -16.60
C THR A 738 -12.70 -6.50 -17.53
N GLN A 739 -12.84 -6.71 -18.84
CA GLN A 739 -12.39 -5.75 -19.84
C GLN A 739 -13.11 -4.38 -19.70
N ALA A 740 -14.33 -4.34 -19.16
CA ALA A 740 -15.04 -3.08 -18.90
C ALA A 740 -14.33 -2.26 -17.81
N PHE A 741 -13.81 -2.91 -16.76
CA PHE A 741 -12.99 -2.25 -15.74
C PHE A 741 -11.71 -1.67 -16.36
N ALA A 742 -10.98 -2.48 -17.13
CA ALA A 742 -9.76 -2.04 -17.80
C ALA A 742 -10.03 -0.81 -18.69
N ARG A 743 -11.01 -0.90 -19.58
CA ARG A 743 -11.39 0.19 -20.48
C ARG A 743 -11.77 1.48 -19.76
N LYS A 744 -12.59 1.39 -18.71
CA LYS A 744 -13.14 2.58 -18.01
C LYS A 744 -12.15 3.21 -17.03
N TYR A 745 -11.48 2.41 -16.22
CA TYR A 745 -10.68 2.91 -15.09
C TYR A 745 -9.18 2.89 -15.38
N PHE A 746 -8.64 1.84 -16.01
CA PHE A 746 -7.24 1.87 -16.46
C PHE A 746 -7.03 2.84 -17.64
N GLY A 747 -8.10 3.24 -18.35
CA GLY A 747 -8.09 4.37 -19.28
C GLY A 747 -7.82 5.73 -18.62
N ARG A 748 -7.72 5.81 -17.29
CA ARG A 748 -7.23 6.98 -16.54
C ARG A 748 -5.70 7.01 -16.40
N ILE A 749 -5.04 5.91 -16.77
CA ILE A 749 -3.58 5.72 -16.67
C ILE A 749 -2.99 5.50 -18.06
N PHE A 750 -3.54 4.56 -18.84
CA PHE A 750 -3.01 4.12 -20.13
C PHE A 750 -3.74 4.73 -21.32
N LEU A 751 -3.03 4.90 -22.44
CA LEU A 751 -3.58 5.35 -23.73
C LEU A 751 -4.40 4.26 -24.41
N HIS A 752 -3.98 3.00 -24.28
CA HIS A 752 -4.62 1.83 -24.90
C HIS A 752 -5.09 0.83 -23.82
N PRO A 753 -6.06 1.20 -22.98
CA PRO A 753 -6.44 0.37 -21.82
C PRO A 753 -6.95 -1.02 -22.19
N HIS A 754 -7.50 -1.18 -23.40
CA HIS A 754 -8.00 -2.46 -23.91
C HIS A 754 -6.91 -3.48 -24.26
N ALA A 755 -5.66 -3.03 -24.43
CA ALA A 755 -4.53 -3.90 -24.79
C ALA A 755 -3.67 -4.31 -23.58
N VAL A 756 -3.82 -3.61 -22.44
CA VAL A 756 -2.99 -3.79 -21.24
C VAL A 756 -3.10 -5.23 -20.72
N PHE A 757 -4.32 -5.70 -20.55
CA PHE A 757 -4.61 -7.07 -20.11
C PHE A 757 -5.20 -7.86 -21.27
N THR A 758 -4.55 -8.98 -21.63
CA THR A 758 -5.10 -9.89 -22.65
C THR A 758 -6.31 -10.63 -22.10
N GLU A 759 -7.09 -11.25 -22.98
CA GLU A 759 -8.20 -12.11 -22.55
C GLU A 759 -7.73 -13.21 -21.60
N GLY A 760 -6.61 -13.88 -21.90
CA GLY A 760 -6.01 -14.89 -21.03
C GLY A 760 -5.48 -14.34 -19.70
N MET A 761 -5.18 -13.04 -19.58
CA MET A 761 -4.88 -12.43 -18.27
C MET A 761 -6.15 -12.17 -17.48
N LEU A 762 -7.21 -11.68 -18.11
CA LEU A 762 -8.50 -11.39 -17.45
C LEU A 762 -9.23 -12.68 -17.07
N ARG A 763 -9.05 -13.73 -17.87
CA ARG A 763 -9.63 -15.07 -17.74
C ARG A 763 -8.51 -16.13 -17.77
N PRO A 764 -7.78 -16.32 -16.66
CA PRO A 764 -6.63 -17.25 -16.60
C PRO A 764 -6.96 -18.69 -16.97
N GLU A 765 -8.21 -19.12 -16.83
CA GLU A 765 -8.69 -20.43 -17.28
C GLU A 765 -8.52 -20.66 -18.79
N LEU A 766 -8.44 -19.60 -19.59
CA LEU A 766 -8.19 -19.71 -21.04
C LEU A 766 -6.74 -20.02 -21.38
N GLN A 767 -5.82 -19.85 -20.43
CA GLN A 767 -4.41 -20.25 -20.62
C GLN A 767 -4.27 -21.77 -20.52
N ASP A 768 -4.86 -22.35 -19.47
CA ASP A 768 -4.94 -23.80 -19.24
C ASP A 768 -6.03 -24.09 -18.19
N GLU A 769 -7.13 -24.71 -18.62
CA GLU A 769 -8.28 -25.00 -17.76
C GLU A 769 -7.95 -26.05 -16.68
N ALA A 770 -7.06 -27.01 -16.99
CA ALA A 770 -6.66 -28.06 -16.05
C ALA A 770 -5.83 -27.48 -14.90
N ILE A 771 -4.86 -26.61 -15.21
CA ILE A 771 -4.04 -25.93 -14.19
C ILE A 771 -4.88 -24.93 -13.38
N PHE A 772 -5.87 -24.29 -14.00
CA PHE A 772 -6.84 -23.46 -13.27
C PHE A 772 -7.63 -24.30 -12.26
N ALA A 773 -8.20 -25.43 -12.69
CA ALA A 773 -8.94 -26.34 -11.82
C ALA A 773 -8.05 -26.89 -10.68
N GLU A 774 -6.82 -27.31 -10.99
CA GLU A 774 -5.84 -27.76 -9.99
C GLU A 774 -5.51 -26.67 -8.98
N SER A 775 -5.30 -25.42 -9.42
CA SER A 775 -5.06 -24.28 -8.53
C SER A 775 -6.20 -24.09 -7.53
N VAL A 776 -7.45 -24.24 -7.97
CA VAL A 776 -8.63 -24.15 -7.09
C VAL A 776 -8.69 -25.34 -6.11
N ASP A 777 -8.36 -26.56 -6.54
CA ASP A 777 -8.30 -27.72 -5.64
C ASP A 777 -7.24 -27.54 -4.56
N VAL A 778 -6.07 -26.99 -4.93
CA VAL A 778 -5.00 -26.66 -3.99
C VAL A 778 -5.48 -25.63 -2.96
N ILE A 779 -6.23 -24.61 -3.40
CA ILE A 779 -6.87 -23.62 -2.51
C ILE A 779 -7.83 -24.31 -1.54
N VAL A 780 -8.77 -25.13 -2.04
CA VAL A 780 -9.76 -25.85 -1.23
C VAL A 780 -9.10 -26.77 -0.21
N THR A 781 -8.09 -27.52 -0.65
CA THR A 781 -7.36 -28.46 0.22
C THR A 781 -6.57 -27.72 1.30
N THR A 782 -6.01 -26.56 0.93
CA THR A 782 -5.28 -25.71 1.89
C THR A 782 -6.24 -25.09 2.91
N HIS A 783 -7.40 -24.57 2.49
CA HIS A 783 -8.46 -24.11 3.39
C HIS A 783 -8.85 -25.20 4.38
N GLN A 784 -9.07 -26.42 3.89
CA GLN A 784 -9.48 -27.54 4.74
C GLN A 784 -8.42 -27.86 5.81
N ARG A 785 -7.15 -27.96 5.41
CA ARG A 785 -6.06 -28.24 6.34
C ARG A 785 -5.88 -27.14 7.38
N VAL A 786 -5.91 -25.88 6.96
CA VAL A 786 -5.76 -24.74 7.88
C VAL A 786 -6.95 -24.67 8.83
N ALA A 787 -8.18 -24.84 8.36
CA ALA A 787 -9.36 -24.82 9.22
C ALA A 787 -9.33 -25.95 10.28
N LYS A 788 -8.89 -27.16 9.90
CA LYS A 788 -8.76 -28.30 10.83
C LYS A 788 -7.86 -28.00 12.04
N SER A 789 -6.84 -27.15 11.90
CA SER A 789 -5.96 -26.84 13.05
C SER A 789 -6.69 -26.14 14.19
N TYR A 790 -7.72 -25.35 13.90
CA TYR A 790 -8.55 -24.68 14.92
C TYR A 790 -9.45 -25.64 15.71
N PHE A 791 -9.76 -26.80 15.13
CA PHE A 791 -10.46 -27.88 15.83
C PHE A 791 -9.47 -28.68 16.67
N ASP A 792 -8.30 -29.00 16.10
CA ASP A 792 -7.28 -29.82 16.75
C ASP A 792 -6.72 -29.16 18.03
N ASP A 793 -6.67 -27.83 18.09
CA ASP A 793 -6.26 -27.07 19.28
C ASP A 793 -7.42 -26.51 20.12
N GLY A 794 -8.67 -26.75 19.69
CA GLY A 794 -9.89 -26.30 20.35
C GLY A 794 -10.15 -24.79 20.30
N THR A 795 -9.34 -24.02 19.57
CA THR A 795 -9.49 -22.56 19.52
C THR A 795 -10.68 -22.09 18.69
N ILE A 796 -11.32 -22.99 17.92
CA ILE A 796 -12.59 -22.71 17.24
C ILE A 796 -13.68 -22.23 18.21
N GLU A 797 -13.67 -22.65 19.47
CA GLU A 797 -14.66 -22.22 20.48
C GLU A 797 -14.58 -20.73 20.82
N LEU A 798 -13.47 -20.07 20.48
CA LEU A 798 -13.31 -18.62 20.64
C LEU A 798 -13.78 -17.83 19.41
N ALA A 799 -14.09 -18.49 18.29
CA ALA A 799 -14.52 -17.83 17.06
C ALA A 799 -15.90 -17.22 17.21
N VAL A 800 -16.08 -16.00 16.70
CA VAL A 800 -17.42 -15.40 16.60
C VAL A 800 -18.27 -16.23 15.61
N PRO A 801 -19.61 -16.26 15.74
CA PRO A 801 -20.46 -17.16 14.97
C PRO A 801 -20.23 -17.16 13.44
N PRO A 802 -20.04 -16.02 12.75
CA PRO A 802 -19.76 -16.01 11.32
C PRO A 802 -18.46 -16.76 10.96
N LEU A 803 -17.40 -16.57 11.74
CA LEU A 803 -16.11 -17.22 11.51
C LEU A 803 -16.10 -18.68 11.95
N ARG A 804 -16.83 -19.03 13.00
CA ARG A 804 -17.04 -20.43 13.40
C ARG A 804 -17.67 -21.23 12.25
N ALA A 805 -18.79 -20.72 11.71
CA ALA A 805 -19.46 -21.35 10.59
C ALA A 805 -18.56 -21.42 9.34
N LEU A 806 -17.77 -20.38 9.06
CA LEU A 806 -16.80 -20.39 7.95
C LEU A 806 -15.73 -21.47 8.14
N LEU A 807 -15.14 -21.59 9.33
CA LEU A 807 -14.13 -22.62 9.65
C LEU A 807 -14.72 -24.04 9.50
N GLU A 808 -15.95 -24.26 9.93
CA GLU A 808 -16.67 -25.53 9.73
C GLU A 808 -16.88 -25.83 8.24
N ILE A 809 -17.33 -24.84 7.45
CA ILE A 809 -17.49 -24.97 6.00
C ILE A 809 -16.14 -25.27 5.32
N MET A 810 -15.06 -24.59 5.72
CA MET A 810 -13.72 -24.85 5.20
C MET A 810 -13.24 -26.28 5.52
N ALA A 811 -13.45 -26.76 6.75
CA ALA A 811 -12.95 -28.05 7.22
C ALA A 811 -13.79 -29.25 6.74
N HIS A 812 -15.11 -29.08 6.66
CA HIS A 812 -16.08 -30.17 6.48
C HIS A 812 -17.01 -29.98 5.27
N GLY A 813 -16.93 -28.84 4.58
CA GLY A 813 -17.81 -28.49 3.46
C GLY A 813 -19.15 -27.90 3.89
N ARG A 814 -19.55 -28.04 5.17
CA ARG A 814 -20.78 -27.50 5.74
C ARG A 814 -20.59 -27.05 7.19
N SER A 815 -21.39 -26.07 7.63
CA SER A 815 -21.49 -25.71 9.06
C SER A 815 -22.28 -26.74 9.86
N ALA A 816 -22.28 -26.61 11.19
CA ALA A 816 -23.09 -27.43 12.09
C ALA A 816 -24.61 -27.33 11.79
N GLU A 817 -25.08 -26.17 11.32
CA GLU A 817 -26.46 -25.90 10.88
C GLU A 817 -26.75 -26.43 9.47
N GLY A 818 -25.75 -26.99 8.78
CA GLY A 818 -25.86 -27.54 7.43
C GLY A 818 -25.64 -26.53 6.30
N TRP A 819 -25.23 -25.30 6.63
CA TRP A 819 -24.99 -24.23 5.67
C TRP A 819 -23.76 -24.48 4.80
N THR A 820 -23.73 -23.84 3.63
CA THR A 820 -22.61 -23.77 2.69
C THR A 820 -22.24 -22.30 2.46
N LEU A 821 -21.16 -22.01 1.72
CA LEU A 821 -20.78 -20.63 1.39
C LEU A 821 -21.90 -19.83 0.72
N GLU A 822 -22.76 -20.50 -0.05
CA GLU A 822 -23.86 -19.85 -0.78
C GLU A 822 -25.17 -19.77 0.00
N THR A 823 -25.22 -20.32 1.22
CA THR A 823 -26.45 -20.30 2.01
C THR A 823 -26.77 -18.86 2.47
N PRO A 824 -27.94 -18.28 2.13
CA PRO A 824 -28.26 -16.89 2.45
C PRO A 824 -28.18 -16.56 3.94
N GLU A 825 -28.60 -17.50 4.80
CA GLU A 825 -28.54 -17.38 6.25
C GLU A 825 -27.11 -17.25 6.76
N PHE A 826 -26.16 -17.99 6.16
CA PHE A 826 -24.74 -17.88 6.46
C PHE A 826 -24.17 -16.54 5.99
N ARG A 827 -24.47 -16.12 4.75
CA ARG A 827 -24.01 -14.82 4.21
C ARG A 827 -24.54 -13.65 5.04
N ALA A 828 -25.77 -13.74 5.55
CA ALA A 828 -26.38 -12.72 6.40
C ALA A 828 -25.58 -12.46 7.70
N LEU A 829 -24.89 -13.47 8.25
CA LEU A 829 -24.05 -13.32 9.45
C LEU A 829 -22.90 -12.30 9.29
N PHE A 830 -22.48 -12.04 8.05
CA PHE A 830 -21.38 -11.11 7.73
C PHE A 830 -21.84 -9.67 7.52
N THR A 831 -23.15 -9.41 7.57
CA THR A 831 -23.70 -8.06 7.41
C THR A 831 -23.48 -7.21 8.66
N ARG A 832 -23.32 -5.90 8.47
CA ARG A 832 -23.12 -4.94 9.56
C ARG A 832 -24.31 -4.95 10.53
N GLU A 833 -25.52 -5.00 9.99
CA GLU A 833 -26.77 -5.02 10.74
C GLU A 833 -26.85 -6.25 11.64
N ALA A 834 -26.51 -7.43 11.11
CA ALA A 834 -26.47 -8.66 11.89
C ALA A 834 -25.43 -8.60 13.02
N VAL A 835 -24.25 -8.03 12.75
CA VAL A 835 -23.20 -7.86 13.77
C VAL A 835 -23.66 -6.93 14.90
N ILE A 836 -24.16 -5.74 14.57
CA ILE A 836 -24.56 -4.75 15.57
C ILE A 836 -25.73 -5.22 16.42
N GLY A 837 -26.66 -5.98 15.82
CA GLY A 837 -27.80 -6.57 16.51
C GLY A 837 -27.48 -7.81 17.36
N ALA A 838 -26.24 -8.32 17.35
CA ALA A 838 -25.93 -9.60 17.97
C ALA A 838 -25.43 -9.50 19.42
N ASP A 839 -25.89 -10.44 20.26
CA ASP A 839 -25.49 -10.54 21.67
C ASP A 839 -23.97 -10.77 21.84
N TRP A 840 -23.36 -11.56 20.96
CA TRP A 840 -21.92 -11.82 21.01
C TRP A 840 -21.10 -10.55 20.76
N TYR A 841 -21.59 -9.62 19.95
CA TYR A 841 -20.94 -8.33 19.73
C TYR A 841 -21.10 -7.42 20.94
N ALA A 842 -22.30 -7.36 21.52
CA ALA A 842 -22.53 -6.64 22.77
C ALA A 842 -21.61 -7.13 23.90
N ALA A 843 -21.43 -8.45 24.04
CA ALA A 843 -20.51 -9.04 25.02
C ALA A 843 -19.05 -8.60 24.82
N ARG A 844 -18.59 -8.39 23.57
CA ARG A 844 -17.24 -7.87 23.29
C ARG A 844 -17.06 -6.43 23.74
N LEU A 845 -18.09 -5.60 23.56
CA LEU A 845 -18.07 -4.22 23.99
C LEU A 845 -18.12 -4.12 25.53
N ASP A 846 -18.90 -4.99 26.19
CA ASP A 846 -18.91 -5.10 27.66
C ASP A 846 -17.53 -5.53 28.19
N ALA A 847 -16.91 -6.52 27.55
CA ALA A 847 -15.57 -6.97 27.88
C ALA A 847 -14.51 -5.85 27.71
N LYS A 848 -14.65 -5.01 26.68
CA LYS A 848 -13.77 -3.84 26.48
C LYS A 848 -13.99 -2.78 27.54
N GLN A 849 -15.23 -2.48 27.89
CA GLN A 849 -15.54 -1.52 28.94
C GLN A 849 -14.95 -1.97 30.27
N HIS A 850 -15.21 -3.22 30.66
CA HIS A 850 -14.68 -3.79 31.89
C HIS A 850 -13.15 -3.71 31.92
N ALA A 851 -12.47 -4.10 30.83
CA ALA A 851 -11.02 -4.02 30.74
C ALA A 851 -10.48 -2.59 30.89
N ALA A 852 -11.12 -1.62 30.23
CA ALA A 852 -10.72 -0.21 30.31
C ALA A 852 -10.86 0.35 31.73
N ALA A 853 -11.97 0.03 32.41
CA ALA A 853 -12.21 0.42 33.80
C ALA A 853 -11.20 -0.23 34.76
N THR A 854 -10.94 -1.54 34.62
CA THR A 854 -9.95 -2.24 35.45
C THR A 854 -8.54 -1.68 35.26
N ARG A 855 -8.13 -1.36 34.02
CA ARG A 855 -6.84 -0.74 33.75
C ARG A 855 -6.72 0.64 34.40
N ALA A 856 -7.75 1.49 34.26
CA ALA A 856 -7.76 2.82 34.86
C ALA A 856 -7.71 2.78 36.40
N ASP A 857 -8.45 1.85 37.02
CA ASP A 857 -8.38 1.62 38.47
C ASP A 857 -6.99 1.15 38.92
N ALA A 858 -6.34 0.26 38.15
CA ALA A 858 -4.99 -0.19 38.43
C ALA A 858 -3.97 0.97 38.34
N GLY A 859 -4.08 1.83 37.33
CA GLY A 859 -3.24 3.03 37.18
C GLY A 859 -3.42 4.01 38.34
N LEU A 860 -4.68 4.28 38.73
CA LEU A 860 -5.00 5.12 39.89
C LEU A 860 -4.37 4.57 41.18
N LYS A 861 -4.51 3.27 41.43
CA LYS A 861 -3.89 2.60 42.60
C LYS A 861 -2.36 2.65 42.55
N GLY A 862 -1.76 2.53 41.36
CA GLY A 862 -0.33 2.69 41.15
C GLY A 862 0.18 4.06 41.57
N LEU A 863 -0.48 5.13 41.10
CA LEU A 863 -0.16 6.51 41.47
C LEU A 863 -0.35 6.78 42.97
N GLN A 864 -1.45 6.32 43.56
CA GLN A 864 -1.72 6.46 45.00
C GLN A 864 -0.69 5.73 45.86
N LYS A 865 -0.24 4.55 45.42
CA LYS A 865 0.84 3.82 46.08
C LYS A 865 2.17 4.59 45.97
N PHE A 866 2.49 5.11 44.78
CA PHE A 866 3.74 5.84 44.56
C PHE A 866 3.86 7.06 45.47
N ILE A 867 2.82 7.90 45.55
CA ILE A 867 2.83 9.13 46.35
C ILE A 867 2.84 8.86 47.87
N SER A 868 2.30 7.73 48.30
CA SER A 868 2.28 7.34 49.72
C SER A 868 3.53 6.56 50.16
N THR A 869 4.45 6.25 49.24
CA THR A 869 5.68 5.53 49.55
C THR A 869 6.71 6.51 50.16
N PRO A 870 7.24 6.24 51.37
CA PRO A 870 8.23 7.12 51.99
C PRO A 870 9.48 7.31 51.12
N GLY A 871 9.93 8.56 50.96
CA GLY A 871 11.08 8.91 50.12
C GLY A 871 10.72 9.33 48.70
N ASN A 872 9.44 9.31 48.32
CA ASN A 872 8.95 9.78 47.02
C ASN A 872 8.35 11.20 47.05
N GLU A 873 8.55 11.97 48.12
CA GLU A 873 7.93 13.30 48.27
C GLU A 873 8.38 14.27 47.16
N GLU A 874 9.69 14.40 46.93
CA GLU A 874 10.25 15.25 45.87
C GLU A 874 9.81 14.83 44.45
N PRO A 875 9.95 13.57 44.02
CA PRO A 875 9.53 13.19 42.67
C PRO A 875 8.02 13.30 42.48
N SER A 876 7.22 13.12 43.55
CA SER A 876 5.76 13.29 43.49
C SER A 876 5.36 14.73 43.22
N GLU A 877 6.05 15.71 43.82
CA GLU A 877 5.86 17.14 43.55
C GLU A 877 6.33 17.49 42.13
N ARG A 878 7.53 17.05 41.76
CA ARG A 878 8.15 17.37 40.46
C ARG A 878 7.36 16.82 39.26
N LEU A 879 6.74 15.65 39.40
CA LEU A 879 5.94 15.02 38.34
C LEU A 879 4.44 15.36 38.39
N ASP A 880 4.04 16.17 39.37
CA ASP A 880 2.65 16.54 39.64
C ASP A 880 1.74 15.30 39.76
N VAL A 881 2.19 14.32 40.55
CA VAL A 881 1.45 13.08 40.80
C VAL A 881 0.03 13.33 41.35
N PRO A 882 -0.22 14.33 42.22
CA PRO A 882 -1.59 14.67 42.64
C PRO A 882 -2.54 14.96 41.45
N LYS A 883 -2.10 15.75 40.47
CA LYS A 883 -2.90 16.02 39.27
C LYS A 883 -3.11 14.78 38.41
N ARG A 884 -2.10 13.90 38.32
CA ARG A 884 -2.25 12.61 37.62
C ARG A 884 -3.26 11.69 38.31
N ILE A 885 -3.34 11.72 39.64
CA ILE A 885 -4.35 11.00 40.42
C ILE A 885 -5.76 11.53 40.10
N GLU A 886 -5.94 12.85 40.03
CA GLU A 886 -7.21 13.46 39.63
C GLU A 886 -7.62 13.03 38.20
N ALA A 887 -6.67 13.06 37.25
CA ALA A 887 -6.89 12.61 35.89
C ALA A 887 -7.24 11.11 35.81
N ALA A 888 -6.50 10.25 36.52
CA ALA A 888 -6.76 8.81 36.56
C ALA A 888 -8.12 8.49 37.19
N GLN A 889 -8.55 9.25 38.21
CA GLN A 889 -9.88 9.12 38.79
C GLN A 889 -10.98 9.52 37.81
N ALA A 890 -10.79 10.59 37.04
CA ALA A 890 -11.72 11.00 35.99
C ALA A 890 -11.79 9.96 34.85
N GLU A 891 -10.64 9.40 34.45
CA GLU A 891 -10.55 8.34 33.45
C GLU A 891 -11.30 7.06 33.90
N TYR A 892 -11.10 6.62 35.15
CA TYR A 892 -11.85 5.49 35.72
C TYR A 892 -13.36 5.73 35.72
N ASN A 893 -13.80 6.94 36.12
CA ASN A 893 -15.22 7.30 36.12
C ASN A 893 -15.79 7.28 34.70
N LYS A 894 -15.06 7.78 33.70
CA LYS A 894 -15.44 7.74 32.28
C LYS A 894 -15.61 6.31 31.80
N PHE A 895 -14.62 5.44 31.97
CA PHE A 895 -14.70 4.07 31.45
C PHE A 895 -15.72 3.19 32.17
N SER A 896 -16.05 3.52 33.42
CA SER A 896 -17.11 2.85 34.17
C SER A 896 -18.51 3.34 33.79
N SER A 897 -18.64 4.38 32.98
CA SER A 897 -19.91 5.04 32.67
C SER A 897 -20.70 4.35 31.55
N ALA A 898 -22.03 4.48 31.59
CA ALA A 898 -22.90 3.96 30.53
C ALA A 898 -22.69 4.70 29.19
N GLU A 899 -22.35 5.99 29.25
CA GLU A 899 -22.06 6.84 28.09
C GLU A 899 -20.84 6.32 27.33
N TYR A 900 -19.76 5.93 28.02
CA TYR A 900 -18.61 5.33 27.36
C TYR A 900 -18.99 4.02 26.65
N ARG A 901 -19.79 3.17 27.32
CA ARG A 901 -20.24 1.90 26.73
C ARG A 901 -21.09 2.09 25.49
N ALA A 902 -21.95 3.10 25.48
CA ALA A 902 -22.73 3.48 24.30
C ALA A 902 -21.85 4.07 23.20
N GLY A 903 -20.85 4.88 23.56
CA GLY A 903 -19.94 5.54 22.63
C GLY A 903 -18.99 4.60 21.87
N ILE A 904 -18.72 3.40 22.40
CA ILE A 904 -17.89 2.38 21.73
C ILE A 904 -18.68 1.44 20.81
N VAL A 905 -19.98 1.66 20.60
CA VAL A 905 -20.72 0.93 19.55
C VAL A 905 -20.16 1.32 18.19
N GLY A 906 -19.82 0.31 17.37
CA GLY A 906 -19.10 0.49 16.10
C GLY A 906 -17.58 0.27 16.21
N THR A 907 -17.03 -0.02 17.39
CA THR A 907 -15.63 -0.47 17.54
C THR A 907 -15.55 -2.01 17.57
N VAL A 908 -14.34 -2.59 17.46
CA VAL A 908 -14.15 -4.06 17.43
C VAL A 908 -14.33 -4.76 18.79
N GLY A 909 -14.41 -3.99 19.88
CA GLY A 909 -14.50 -4.49 21.25
C GLY A 909 -13.27 -5.27 21.69
N ARG A 910 -13.44 -6.17 22.66
CA ARG A 910 -12.41 -7.06 23.20
C ARG A 910 -12.95 -8.49 23.23
N GLN A 911 -12.10 -9.49 23.05
CA GLN A 911 -12.51 -10.88 23.31
C GLN A 911 -12.90 -11.04 24.80
N PRO A 912 -14.08 -11.61 25.11
CA PRO A 912 -14.36 -12.14 26.44
C PRO A 912 -13.46 -13.37 26.66
N LEU A 913 -12.52 -13.28 27.60
CA LEU A 913 -11.53 -14.32 27.92
C LEU A 913 -11.81 -15.00 29.26
#